data_AF-A0A7S4F5Q2-F1
#
_entry.id   AF-A0A7S4F5Q2-F1
#
_cell.length_a   1.000
_cell.length_b   1.000
_cell.length_c   1.000
_cell.angle_alpha   90.00
_cell.angle_beta   90.00
_cell.angle_gamma   90.00
#
_symmetry.space_group_name_H-M   'P 1'
#
loop_
_entity.id
_entity.type
_entity.pdbx_description
1 polymer ?
#
loop_
_entity_poly.entity_id
_entity_poly.type
_entity_poly.pdbx_seq_one_letter_code
_entity_poly.pdbx_strand_id
1 'polypeptide(L)'
;DERCRDHIMEAARTGELRDPLLSAEEPIDCKKPITAVRLLARRASKRWGASRLVFVILAILVVLLLGIAAIVLVLHNSQVFHGDGGATNQPCATKAECLQIVDKFLMKQPRQTFMKKEAGLMQTFGPNSFGGGPCGDKMCQLVEPCPNYQQTPHCRYDVYDNALAAIYLTKRGKIAEARKLLDAFIYFLYPTTSDGRRLSSADLLSKSGSASSSSSPSHAEQSGSSAKHSSAGSKHPADSDSGSNKQNDDSNSKSDSKSDSQSDSKSDSQSDSKGGSKGDSKKRKLTLLAAGYTDAPAKAGDYQGVGVADGAVDTGNNAWVGMAFAHFAAATGEACYGAVASDIMEAIRSQTSCDDELGGFAARLAPYPHFYRSTEHNTDVYALATMLNDTASAKQAAKFVKGMYGKDKAESSSYATGTGDDGKCDTSIPSAPVAVDTIFWNILAGADPEADRKKAVVQFALQAPGADGQSAQAGLWAQDTDRIGADGDGAGASLYGFRFTSWGNGIQWENTASAVMALLQFKKKFSSAANDVSELDDKIERARVSLRHLLSTYGCVPASVLGGNINAWIKNDHSADYPGGSDTGIGWTYLRYPHVAATAWTGMLLLYQMDNDSAMNEQANPFATPAKPQPKPSSDGSCLPPPGEDSGEDSGGGGGGGGGGGGWRRW
;
A
#
# COMPACT_ATOMS: atom_id res chain seq x y z
N ASP A 1 -59.18 -6.65 -15.53
CA ASP A 1 -59.41 -7.14 -16.90
C ASP A 1 -58.08 -7.64 -17.43
N GLU A 2 -57.99 -8.90 -17.85
CA GLU A 2 -56.75 -9.46 -18.41
C GLU A 2 -56.26 -8.67 -19.63
N ARG A 3 -57.18 -8.13 -20.43
CA ARG A 3 -56.82 -7.36 -21.64
C ARG A 3 -56.08 -6.06 -21.31
N CYS A 4 -56.33 -5.44 -20.16
CA CYS A 4 -55.57 -4.25 -19.73
C CYS A 4 -54.26 -4.63 -19.00
N ARG A 5 -54.11 -5.87 -18.49
CA ARG A 5 -52.82 -6.42 -18.00
C ARG A 5 -51.83 -6.60 -19.15
N ASP A 6 -52.27 -7.23 -20.24
CA ASP A 6 -51.38 -7.58 -21.34
C ASP A 6 -50.87 -6.33 -22.09
N HIS A 7 -51.68 -5.26 -22.15
CA HIS A 7 -51.24 -3.94 -22.67
C HIS A 7 -50.15 -3.28 -21.81
N ILE A 8 -50.23 -3.38 -20.47
CA ILE A 8 -49.22 -2.84 -19.55
C ILE A 8 -47.90 -3.62 -19.70
N MET A 9 -47.98 -4.94 -19.87
CA MET A 9 -46.80 -5.79 -20.06
C MET A 9 -46.08 -5.51 -21.39
N GLU A 10 -46.81 -5.21 -22.46
CA GLU A 10 -46.19 -4.85 -23.75
C GLU A 10 -45.54 -3.46 -23.71
N ALA A 11 -46.16 -2.46 -23.06
CA ALA A 11 -45.57 -1.13 -22.86
C ALA A 11 -44.30 -1.16 -21.99
N ALA A 12 -44.26 -2.03 -20.98
CA ALA A 12 -43.05 -2.28 -20.20
C ALA A 12 -41.96 -2.98 -21.04
N ARG A 13 -42.34 -3.90 -21.94
CA ARG A 13 -41.43 -4.65 -22.82
C ARG A 13 -40.82 -3.79 -23.93
N THR A 14 -41.52 -2.78 -24.42
CA THR A 14 -41.02 -1.85 -25.45
C THR A 14 -40.14 -0.73 -24.88
N GLY A 15 -40.05 -0.59 -23.56
CA GLY A 15 -39.22 0.43 -22.90
C GLY A 15 -39.81 1.84 -22.92
N GLU A 16 -41.11 2.00 -23.19
CA GLU A 16 -41.80 3.30 -23.18
C GLU A 16 -42.02 3.85 -21.75
N LEU A 17 -41.89 3.01 -20.72
CA LEU A 17 -41.90 3.41 -19.32
C LEU A 17 -40.47 3.64 -18.81
N ARG A 18 -40.06 4.91 -18.72
CA ARG A 18 -38.85 5.34 -17.98
C ARG A 18 -39.22 6.23 -16.79
N ASP A 19 -38.73 5.79 -15.64
CA ASP A 19 -38.71 6.37 -14.28
C ASP A 19 -40.04 6.63 -13.51
N PRO A 20 -40.11 6.25 -12.22
CA PRO A 20 -41.27 6.47 -11.37
C PRO A 20 -41.09 7.69 -10.45
N LEU A 21 -41.59 8.85 -10.87
CA LEU A 21 -41.88 9.95 -9.94
C LEU A 21 -43.39 10.12 -9.78
N LEU A 22 -43.87 9.66 -8.61
CA LEU A 22 -45.26 9.75 -8.19
C LEU A 22 -45.69 11.21 -7.98
N SER A 23 -46.66 11.68 -8.77
CA SER A 23 -47.63 12.67 -8.30
C SER A 23 -48.93 12.63 -9.11
N ALA A 24 -50.06 12.63 -8.38
CA ALA A 24 -51.43 12.93 -8.83
C ALA A 24 -52.15 11.93 -9.79
N GLU A 25 -52.98 11.07 -9.17
CA GLU A 25 -54.44 11.02 -9.39
C GLU A 25 -55.02 11.26 -10.81
N GLU A 26 -54.85 10.33 -11.76
CA GLU A 26 -55.89 10.06 -12.77
C GLU A 26 -56.07 8.55 -13.03
N PRO A 27 -57.32 8.03 -13.09
CA PRO A 27 -57.57 6.63 -13.40
C PRO A 27 -57.46 6.35 -14.91
N ILE A 28 -56.66 5.34 -15.29
CA ILE A 28 -56.46 4.93 -16.69
C ILE A 28 -57.77 4.34 -17.27
N ASP A 29 -58.44 5.08 -18.17
CA ASP A 29 -59.64 4.64 -18.89
C ASP A 29 -59.28 3.69 -20.05
N CYS A 30 -59.32 2.38 -19.82
CA CYS A 30 -59.05 1.34 -20.83
C CYS A 30 -60.09 1.27 -22.00
N LYS A 31 -60.98 2.27 -22.23
CA LYS A 31 -62.06 2.19 -23.24
C LYS A 31 -61.84 2.92 -24.58
N LYS A 32 -60.74 3.66 -24.79
CA LYS A 32 -60.54 4.44 -26.04
C LYS A 32 -59.58 3.74 -27.02
N PRO A 33 -60.00 3.39 -28.26
CA PRO A 33 -59.11 2.81 -29.26
C PRO A 33 -58.24 3.88 -29.95
N ILE A 34 -56.91 3.75 -29.85
CA ILE A 34 -55.95 4.60 -30.57
C ILE A 34 -56.06 4.34 -32.07
N THR A 35 -56.74 5.24 -32.78
CA THR A 35 -57.02 5.11 -34.22
C THR A 35 -56.20 6.11 -35.03
N ALA A 36 -54.86 6.04 -34.95
CA ALA A 36 -53.99 7.00 -35.63
C ALA A 36 -52.57 6.47 -35.97
N VAL A 37 -52.42 5.66 -37.01
CA VAL A 37 -51.15 5.52 -37.78
C VAL A 37 -51.39 5.16 -39.26
N ARG A 38 -52.37 4.31 -39.59
CA ARG A 38 -52.46 3.69 -40.95
C ARG A 38 -53.15 4.50 -42.06
N LEU A 39 -53.52 5.78 -41.85
CA LEU A 39 -54.28 6.55 -42.86
C LEU A 39 -53.51 7.64 -43.65
N LEU A 40 -52.20 7.80 -43.45
CA LEU A 40 -51.39 8.82 -44.17
C LEU A 40 -50.55 8.28 -45.35
N ALA A 41 -50.46 6.96 -45.53
CA ALA A 41 -49.55 6.33 -46.50
C ALA A 41 -50.08 6.20 -47.95
N ARG A 42 -51.25 6.76 -48.32
CA ARG A 42 -51.89 6.54 -49.64
C ARG A 42 -52.27 7.79 -50.46
N ARG A 43 -51.77 8.99 -50.13
CA ARG A 43 -52.03 10.23 -50.91
C ARG A 43 -50.80 11.00 -51.44
N ALA A 44 -49.60 10.39 -51.43
CA ALA A 44 -48.34 11.06 -51.78
C ALA A 44 -47.66 10.58 -53.09
N SER A 45 -48.41 10.06 -54.08
CA SER A 45 -47.84 9.47 -55.32
C SER A 45 -48.03 10.28 -56.61
N LYS A 46 -48.52 11.53 -56.57
CA LYS A 46 -48.69 12.39 -57.76
C LYS A 46 -48.17 13.83 -57.59
N ARG A 47 -46.86 13.98 -57.31
CA ARG A 47 -46.06 15.21 -57.55
C ARG A 47 -44.54 14.95 -57.37
N TRP A 48 -44.00 13.99 -58.13
CA TRP A 48 -42.63 13.46 -57.94
C TRP A 48 -41.50 14.25 -58.64
N GLY A 49 -41.73 15.49 -59.07
CA GLY A 49 -40.70 16.36 -59.67
C GLY A 49 -39.85 17.10 -58.63
N ALA A 50 -40.49 17.84 -57.72
CA ALA A 50 -39.79 18.73 -56.78
C ALA A 50 -39.23 18.00 -55.53
N SER A 51 -39.88 16.91 -55.09
CA SER A 51 -39.52 16.25 -53.82
C SER A 51 -38.16 15.55 -53.83
N ARG A 52 -37.64 15.14 -55.00
CA ARG A 52 -36.30 14.51 -55.07
C ARG A 52 -35.19 15.45 -54.64
N LEU A 53 -35.26 16.73 -55.02
CA LEU A 53 -34.27 17.72 -54.62
C LEU A 53 -34.31 17.95 -53.09
N VAL A 54 -35.51 18.06 -52.52
CA VAL A 54 -35.70 18.24 -51.06
C VAL A 54 -35.16 17.04 -50.26
N PHE A 55 -35.41 15.80 -50.71
CA PHE A 55 -34.87 14.61 -50.05
C PHE A 55 -33.33 14.51 -50.15
N VAL A 56 -32.75 14.88 -51.30
CA VAL A 56 -31.29 14.91 -51.46
C VAL A 56 -30.65 15.98 -50.57
N ILE A 57 -31.25 17.19 -50.50
CA ILE A 57 -30.78 18.25 -49.60
C ILE A 57 -30.87 17.83 -48.13
N LEU A 58 -31.97 17.19 -47.71
CA LEU A 58 -32.11 16.66 -46.35
C LEU A 58 -31.09 15.57 -46.04
N ALA A 59 -30.84 14.65 -46.96
CA ALA A 59 -29.82 13.61 -46.77
C ALA A 59 -28.40 14.20 -46.65
N ILE A 60 -28.06 15.20 -47.48
CA ILE A 60 -26.78 15.92 -47.40
C ILE A 60 -26.66 16.68 -46.07
N LEU A 61 -27.72 17.34 -45.61
CA LEU A 61 -27.74 18.03 -44.32
C LEU A 61 -27.57 17.08 -43.15
N VAL A 62 -28.19 15.90 -43.16
CA VAL A 62 -27.99 14.87 -42.11
C VAL A 62 -26.55 14.36 -42.11
N VAL A 63 -25.96 14.08 -43.27
CA VAL A 63 -24.55 13.65 -43.36
C VAL A 63 -23.61 14.76 -42.91
N LEU A 64 -23.87 16.03 -43.25
CA LEU A 64 -23.10 17.18 -42.76
C LEU A 64 -23.24 17.35 -41.25
N LEU A 65 -24.44 17.22 -40.68
CA LEU A 65 -24.65 17.31 -39.24
C LEU A 65 -23.97 16.17 -38.47
N LEU A 66 -23.98 14.95 -39.00
CA LEU A 66 -23.23 13.83 -38.42
C LEU A 66 -21.71 14.03 -38.54
N GLY A 67 -21.23 14.56 -39.67
CA GLY A 67 -19.83 14.94 -39.86
C GLY A 67 -19.39 16.05 -38.90
N ILE A 68 -20.20 17.09 -38.73
CA ILE A 68 -19.98 18.17 -37.76
C ILE A 68 -20.01 17.61 -36.33
N ALA A 69 -20.96 16.75 -35.98
CA ALA A 69 -21.02 16.11 -34.67
C ALA A 69 -19.78 15.26 -34.38
N ALA A 70 -19.29 14.49 -35.36
CA ALA A 70 -18.04 13.72 -35.23
C ALA A 70 -16.81 14.64 -35.11
N ILE A 71 -16.73 15.72 -35.89
CA ILE A 71 -15.66 16.72 -35.80
C ILE A 71 -15.70 17.43 -34.44
N VAL A 72 -16.88 17.81 -33.95
CA VAL A 72 -17.05 18.40 -32.62
C VAL A 72 -16.65 17.41 -31.53
N LEU A 73 -17.01 16.12 -31.64
CA LEU A 73 -16.61 15.09 -30.68
C LEU A 73 -15.08 14.92 -30.65
N VAL A 74 -14.43 14.88 -31.82
CA VAL A 74 -12.97 14.80 -31.96
C VAL A 74 -12.29 16.06 -31.43
N LEU A 75 -12.79 17.25 -31.77
CA LEU A 75 -12.24 18.52 -31.30
C LEU A 75 -12.46 18.72 -29.80
N HIS A 76 -13.59 18.27 -29.23
CA HIS A 76 -13.84 18.35 -27.79
C HIS A 76 -12.91 17.40 -27.02
N ASN A 77 -12.71 16.17 -27.51
CA ASN A 77 -11.69 15.26 -26.98
C ASN A 77 -10.25 15.80 -27.16
N SER A 78 -10.00 16.61 -28.19
CA SER A 78 -8.68 17.23 -28.43
C SER A 78 -8.44 18.44 -27.52
N GLN A 79 -9.46 19.26 -27.27
CA GLN A 79 -9.34 20.49 -26.47
C GLN A 79 -9.29 20.26 -24.96
N VAL A 80 -9.68 19.08 -24.47
CA VAL A 80 -9.41 18.67 -23.07
C VAL A 80 -7.90 18.62 -22.76
N PHE A 81 -7.02 18.46 -23.75
CA PHE A 81 -5.57 18.39 -23.57
C PHE A 81 -4.80 19.68 -23.89
N HIS A 82 -5.46 20.70 -24.43
CA HIS A 82 -4.86 22.00 -24.73
C HIS A 82 -5.71 23.14 -24.17
N GLY A 83 -5.67 23.28 -22.84
CA GLY A 83 -6.16 24.49 -22.16
C GLY A 83 -5.30 25.69 -22.54
N ASP A 84 -5.94 26.75 -23.03
CA ASP A 84 -5.26 27.94 -23.56
C ASP A 84 -4.54 28.76 -22.48
N GLY A 85 -3.25 29.06 -22.74
CA GLY A 85 -2.73 30.43 -22.66
C GLY A 85 -2.46 31.06 -21.30
N GLY A 86 -2.89 30.46 -20.18
CA GLY A 86 -2.36 30.82 -18.87
C GLY A 86 -0.89 30.37 -18.75
N ALA A 87 -0.04 31.17 -18.09
CA ALA A 87 1.29 30.73 -17.68
C ALA A 87 1.17 29.76 -16.49
N THR A 88 0.57 28.60 -16.74
CA THR A 88 0.36 27.55 -15.75
C THR A 88 1.71 26.98 -15.34
N ASN A 89 1.87 26.72 -14.03
CA ASN A 89 2.97 25.93 -13.51
C ASN A 89 2.95 24.57 -14.23
N GLN A 90 3.80 24.39 -15.26
CA GLN A 90 3.89 23.08 -15.90
C GLN A 90 4.34 22.07 -14.85
N PRO A 91 3.70 20.90 -14.77
CA PRO A 91 4.19 19.79 -13.97
C PRO A 91 5.67 19.56 -14.30
N CYS A 92 6.52 19.45 -13.27
CA CYS A 92 7.98 19.42 -13.35
C CYS A 92 8.50 18.86 -14.68
N ALA A 93 9.06 19.74 -15.50
CA ALA A 93 9.16 19.51 -16.94
C ALA A 93 10.17 18.41 -17.29
N THR A 94 11.23 18.28 -16.48
CA THR A 94 12.30 17.30 -16.68
C THR A 94 12.44 16.32 -15.52
N LYS A 95 13.00 15.14 -15.82
CA LYS A 95 13.30 14.09 -14.83
C LYS A 95 14.18 14.58 -13.69
N ALA A 96 15.12 15.49 -13.99
CA ALA A 96 16.02 16.06 -13.01
C ALA A 96 15.27 16.97 -12.01
N GLU A 97 14.38 17.83 -12.50
CA GLU A 97 13.56 18.73 -11.67
C GLU A 97 12.60 17.95 -10.77
N CYS A 98 11.86 16.99 -11.32
CA CYS A 98 10.94 16.15 -10.53
C CYS A 98 11.68 15.38 -9.43
N LEU A 99 12.83 14.77 -9.75
CA LEU A 99 13.65 14.07 -8.76
C LEU A 99 14.30 15.02 -7.74
N GLN A 100 14.57 16.27 -8.10
CA GLN A 100 15.05 17.29 -7.16
C GLN A 100 13.95 17.67 -6.15
N ILE A 101 12.68 17.69 -6.55
CA ILE A 101 11.54 17.88 -5.64
C ILE A 101 11.48 16.72 -4.63
N VAL A 102 11.49 15.48 -5.11
CA VAL A 102 11.49 14.26 -4.26
C VAL A 102 12.70 14.26 -3.30
N ASP A 103 13.91 14.52 -3.81
CA ASP A 103 15.12 14.63 -2.99
C ASP A 103 14.93 15.72 -1.91
N LYS A 104 14.48 16.92 -2.28
CA LYS A 104 14.26 18.06 -1.37
C LYS A 104 13.22 17.75 -0.29
N PHE A 105 12.16 17.02 -0.61
CA PHE A 105 11.16 16.59 0.37
C PHE A 105 11.76 15.61 1.38
N LEU A 106 12.41 14.53 0.91
CA LEU A 106 12.98 13.51 1.78
C LEU A 106 14.11 14.04 2.66
N MET A 107 14.99 14.91 2.13
CA MET A 107 16.07 15.52 2.93
C MET A 107 15.57 16.52 3.99
N LYS A 108 14.30 16.93 3.92
CA LYS A 108 13.68 17.87 4.87
C LYS A 108 12.80 17.18 5.92
N GLN A 109 12.60 15.88 5.86
CA GLN A 109 11.75 15.20 6.83
C GLN A 109 12.36 15.28 8.24
N PRO A 110 11.57 15.62 9.26
CA PRO A 110 11.97 15.47 10.65
C PRO A 110 12.44 14.04 10.91
N ARG A 111 13.44 13.90 11.78
CA ARG A 111 14.01 12.62 12.18
C ARG A 111 13.81 12.40 13.68
N GLN A 112 13.78 11.13 14.09
CA GLN A 112 13.78 10.74 15.50
C GLN A 112 14.91 11.44 16.26
N THR A 113 14.57 12.25 17.25
CA THR A 113 15.50 13.17 17.92
C THR A 113 16.37 12.51 18.99
N PHE A 114 15.95 11.34 19.51
CA PHE A 114 16.71 10.60 20.52
C PHE A 114 17.98 9.92 19.98
N MET A 115 18.07 9.72 18.66
CA MET A 115 19.29 9.26 18.01
C MET A 115 20.22 10.45 17.72
N LYS A 116 21.46 10.34 18.20
CA LYS A 116 22.44 11.44 18.12
C LYS A 116 22.92 11.65 16.68
N LYS A 117 23.38 12.86 16.37
CA LYS A 117 23.98 13.27 15.07
C LYS A 117 23.04 13.14 13.86
N GLU A 118 21.75 13.45 14.02
CA GLU A 118 20.74 13.38 12.95
C GLU A 118 20.56 11.97 12.34
N ALA A 119 21.09 10.92 12.98
CA ALA A 119 20.64 9.56 12.73
C ALA A 119 19.21 9.41 13.26
N GLY A 120 18.40 8.57 12.63
CA GLY A 120 17.01 8.38 13.00
C GLY A 120 16.13 8.11 11.79
N LEU A 121 15.00 7.43 11.97
CA LEU A 121 13.99 7.28 10.94
C LEU A 121 13.39 8.66 10.59
N MET A 122 12.95 8.82 9.33
CA MET A 122 12.13 9.93 8.86
C MET A 122 10.68 9.79 9.34
N GLN A 123 10.08 10.91 9.73
CA GLN A 123 8.67 11.02 10.07
C GLN A 123 7.81 10.65 8.86
N THR A 124 6.84 9.75 9.01
CA THR A 124 6.00 9.21 7.89
C THR A 124 5.19 10.29 7.18
N PHE A 125 4.52 11.11 7.99
CA PHE A 125 3.78 12.27 7.52
C PHE A 125 4.64 13.50 7.72
N GLY A 126 4.75 14.36 6.70
CA GLY A 126 5.57 15.55 6.78
C GLY A 126 5.11 16.53 7.87
N PRO A 127 5.98 17.47 8.26
CA PRO A 127 5.59 18.53 9.17
C PRO A 127 4.52 19.40 8.49
N ASN A 128 3.51 19.77 9.26
CA ASN A 128 2.29 20.48 8.83
C ASN A 128 1.33 19.63 7.97
N SER A 129 0.04 19.73 8.30
CA SER A 129 -1.04 19.36 7.40
C SER A 129 -1.14 20.34 6.22
N PHE A 130 -1.60 19.90 5.05
CA PHE A 130 -1.97 20.79 3.94
C PHE A 130 -3.30 21.53 4.18
N GLY A 131 -3.88 21.40 5.38
CA GLY A 131 -5.19 21.92 5.73
C GLY A 131 -6.33 21.15 5.07
N GLY A 132 -7.55 21.42 5.52
CA GLY A 132 -8.75 20.77 4.98
C GLY A 132 -9.55 21.55 3.95
N GLY A 133 -9.13 22.77 3.61
CA GLY A 133 -9.87 23.65 2.72
C GLY A 133 -10.98 24.44 3.42
N PRO A 134 -11.97 24.96 2.66
CA PRO A 134 -12.83 26.06 3.11
C PRO A 134 -14.06 25.64 3.94
N CYS A 135 -14.16 24.39 4.43
CA CYS A 135 -15.31 23.96 5.24
C CYS A 135 -15.35 24.55 6.67
N GLY A 136 -14.42 25.45 6.99
CA GLY A 136 -14.41 26.27 8.20
C GLY A 136 -13.56 25.70 9.33
N ASP A 137 -13.08 26.59 10.21
CA ASP A 137 -12.02 26.32 11.19
C ASP A 137 -12.24 25.10 12.09
N LYS A 138 -13.49 24.73 12.38
CA LYS A 138 -13.82 23.57 13.24
C LYS A 138 -14.08 22.27 12.50
N MET A 139 -14.26 22.34 11.18
CA MET A 139 -14.56 21.18 10.33
C MET A 139 -13.33 20.75 9.54
N CYS A 140 -12.55 21.73 9.05
CA CYS A 140 -11.43 21.54 8.12
C CYS A 140 -10.04 21.57 8.79
N GLN A 141 -9.99 21.57 10.12
CA GLN A 141 -8.76 21.27 10.86
C GLN A 141 -8.58 19.75 10.93
N LEU A 142 -7.78 19.22 10.02
CA LEU A 142 -7.16 17.91 10.20
C LEU A 142 -6.38 17.89 11.52
N VAL A 143 -6.40 16.76 12.23
CA VAL A 143 -5.54 16.54 13.40
C VAL A 143 -4.09 16.78 12.98
N GLU A 144 -3.27 17.45 13.80
CA GLU A 144 -1.85 17.60 13.46
C GLU A 144 -1.24 16.22 13.20
N PRO A 145 -0.53 15.99 12.07
CA PRO A 145 0.09 14.68 11.78
C PRO A 145 1.08 14.26 12.86
N CYS A 146 1.54 15.24 13.66
CA CYS A 146 2.40 15.06 14.81
C CYS A 146 2.10 16.11 15.90
N PRO A 147 1.92 15.69 17.17
CA PRO A 147 1.58 14.33 17.62
C PRO A 147 0.08 14.02 17.41
N ASN A 148 -0.25 12.78 17.05
CA ASN A 148 -1.64 12.33 16.92
C ASN A 148 -2.27 12.05 18.29
N TYR A 149 -2.50 13.11 19.09
CA TYR A 149 -2.95 13.03 20.49
C TYR A 149 -4.18 12.14 20.76
N GLN A 150 -4.99 11.82 19.74
CA GLN A 150 -6.14 10.92 19.89
C GLN A 150 -5.75 9.42 19.93
N GLN A 151 -4.57 9.05 19.45
CA GLN A 151 -4.10 7.65 19.36
C GLN A 151 -2.70 7.45 19.95
N THR A 152 -1.74 8.33 19.64
CA THR A 152 -0.39 8.31 20.23
C THR A 152 0.10 9.75 20.46
N PRO A 153 0.64 10.11 21.65
CA PRO A 153 1.12 11.47 21.93
C PRO A 153 2.47 11.79 21.24
N HIS A 154 2.73 11.16 20.09
CA HIS A 154 4.01 11.09 19.41
C HIS A 154 3.85 11.16 17.88
N CYS A 155 4.96 11.35 17.17
CA CYS A 155 5.04 11.17 15.73
C CYS A 155 5.12 9.68 15.34
N ARG A 156 4.59 9.31 14.17
CA ARG A 156 4.82 7.98 13.55
C ARG A 156 6.06 7.99 12.65
N TYR A 157 6.87 6.95 12.81
CA TYR A 157 8.03 6.63 11.99
C TYR A 157 7.86 5.19 11.47
N ASP A 158 7.16 5.05 10.36
CA ASP A 158 6.82 3.77 9.75
C ASP A 158 8.05 3.08 9.16
N VAL A 159 8.15 1.77 9.37
CA VAL A 159 9.31 0.98 8.95
C VAL A 159 9.33 0.74 7.45
N TYR A 160 8.18 0.52 6.80
CA TYR A 160 8.10 0.33 5.36
C TYR A 160 8.42 1.63 4.60
N ASP A 161 7.85 2.78 5.01
CA ASP A 161 8.16 4.10 4.44
C ASP A 161 9.67 4.37 4.44
N ASN A 162 10.31 4.10 5.57
CA ASN A 162 11.73 4.36 5.77
C ASN A 162 12.61 3.37 5.00
N ALA A 163 12.19 2.12 4.85
CA ALA A 163 12.86 1.14 3.99
C ALA A 163 12.80 1.56 2.53
N LEU A 164 11.62 1.92 2.03
CA LEU A 164 11.41 2.40 0.67
C LEU A 164 12.21 3.69 0.39
N ALA A 165 12.20 4.64 1.32
CA ALA A 165 13.02 5.85 1.24
C ALA A 165 14.52 5.53 1.18
N ALA A 166 15.01 4.59 2.00
CA ALA A 166 16.40 4.14 1.95
C ALA A 166 16.76 3.49 0.60
N ILE A 167 15.87 2.69 0.00
CA ILE A 167 16.06 2.14 -1.35
C ILE A 167 16.11 3.29 -2.38
N TYR A 168 15.17 4.25 -2.34
CA TYR A 168 15.17 5.40 -3.27
C TYR A 168 16.46 6.20 -3.19
N LEU A 169 16.89 6.56 -1.97
CA LEU A 169 18.12 7.32 -1.73
C LEU A 169 19.36 6.54 -2.19
N THR A 170 19.39 5.22 -2.01
CA THR A 170 20.44 4.35 -2.55
C THR A 170 20.48 4.43 -4.08
N LYS A 171 19.34 4.23 -4.76
CA LYS A 171 19.25 4.29 -6.22
C LYS A 171 19.52 5.68 -6.80
N ARG A 172 19.33 6.75 -6.01
CA ARG A 172 19.75 8.14 -6.32
C ARG A 172 21.24 8.43 -6.07
N GLY A 173 22.00 7.50 -5.51
CA GLY A 173 23.39 7.72 -5.11
C GLY A 173 23.54 8.60 -3.85
N LYS A 174 22.47 8.84 -3.10
CA LYS A 174 22.46 9.60 -1.82
C LYS A 174 22.89 8.69 -0.66
N ILE A 175 24.01 7.98 -0.84
CA ILE A 175 24.49 6.89 0.02
C ILE A 175 24.62 7.31 1.49
N ALA A 176 25.13 8.51 1.76
CA ALA A 176 25.27 9.01 3.13
C ALA A 176 23.92 9.12 3.88
N GLU A 177 22.83 9.46 3.18
CA GLU A 177 21.53 9.64 3.80
C GLU A 177 20.73 8.32 3.88
N ALA A 178 20.87 7.45 2.88
CA ALA A 178 20.39 6.08 2.96
C ALA A 178 21.03 5.34 4.16
N ARG A 179 22.33 5.56 4.40
CA ARG A 179 23.03 5.00 5.57
C ARG A 179 22.40 5.42 6.90
N LYS A 180 22.02 6.70 7.10
CA LYS A 180 21.40 7.15 8.35
C LYS A 180 20.12 6.38 8.70
N LEU A 181 19.34 5.98 7.69
CA LEU A 181 18.13 5.15 7.85
C LEU A 181 18.48 3.69 8.17
N LEU A 182 19.44 3.11 7.47
CA LEU A 182 19.86 1.73 7.70
C LEU A 182 20.58 1.54 9.05
N ASP A 183 21.38 2.51 9.48
CA ASP A 183 22.00 2.53 10.82
C ASP A 183 20.93 2.64 11.93
N ALA A 184 19.83 3.36 11.67
CA ALA A 184 18.66 3.38 12.56
C ALA A 184 17.95 2.01 12.61
N PHE A 185 17.81 1.29 11.49
CA PHE A 185 17.31 -0.09 11.54
C PHE A 185 18.27 -1.04 12.27
N ILE A 186 19.60 -0.93 12.08
CA ILE A 186 20.58 -1.69 12.88
C ILE A 186 20.41 -1.41 14.38
N TYR A 187 20.07 -0.18 14.76
CA TYR A 187 19.75 0.15 16.15
C TYR A 187 18.56 -0.68 16.68
N PHE A 188 17.46 -0.79 15.93
CA PHE A 188 16.27 -1.52 16.37
C PHE A 188 16.34 -3.05 16.15
N LEU A 189 17.22 -3.56 15.29
CA LEU A 189 17.37 -4.99 15.01
C LEU A 189 18.25 -5.73 16.03
N TYR A 190 19.32 -5.08 16.51
CA TYR A 190 20.35 -5.72 17.33
C TYR A 190 20.35 -5.18 18.77
N PRO A 191 20.15 -6.06 19.78
CA PRO A 191 20.27 -5.70 21.19
C PRO A 191 21.65 -5.11 21.52
N THR A 192 21.66 -4.15 22.45
CA THR A 192 22.91 -3.63 23.02
C THR A 192 23.28 -4.40 24.27
N THR A 193 24.57 -4.41 24.62
CA THR A 193 25.01 -4.73 25.97
C THR A 193 24.34 -3.83 27.01
N SER A 194 24.21 -4.33 28.23
CA SER A 194 23.53 -3.66 29.36
C SER A 194 24.19 -2.36 29.82
N ASP A 195 25.47 -2.15 29.45
CA ASP A 195 26.20 -0.89 29.68
C ASP A 195 25.91 0.21 28.63
N GLY A 196 25.03 -0.05 27.67
CA GLY A 196 24.62 0.90 26.63
C GLY A 196 25.70 1.23 25.60
N ARG A 197 26.89 0.60 25.66
CA ARG A 197 27.96 0.80 24.66
C ARG A 197 27.68 -0.03 23.42
N ARG A 198 26.90 0.53 22.49
CA ARG A 198 27.09 0.21 21.08
C ARG A 198 28.51 0.62 20.69
N LEU A 199 29.21 -0.25 19.96
CA LEU A 199 30.25 0.21 19.04
C LEU A 199 29.57 1.20 18.10
N SER A 200 29.94 2.47 18.18
CA SER A 200 29.39 3.49 17.29
C SER A 200 29.80 3.20 15.85
N SER A 201 29.12 3.78 14.86
CA SER A 201 29.57 3.70 13.46
C SER A 201 31.02 4.21 13.32
N ALA A 202 31.50 5.09 14.22
CA ALA A 202 32.90 5.51 14.29
C ALA A 202 33.85 4.42 14.85
N ASP A 203 33.43 3.62 15.83
CA ASP A 203 34.22 2.48 16.32
C ASP A 203 34.35 1.38 15.26
N LEU A 204 33.27 1.13 14.51
CA LEU A 204 33.25 0.19 13.39
C LEU A 204 34.13 0.66 12.22
N LEU A 205 34.15 1.97 11.94
CA LEU A 205 35.04 2.56 10.94
C LEU A 205 36.51 2.61 11.38
N SER A 206 36.78 2.81 12.68
CA SER A 206 38.15 3.00 13.22
C SER A 206 39.09 1.82 12.98
N LYS A 207 38.57 0.61 12.81
CA LYS A 207 39.37 -0.60 12.58
C LYS A 207 39.78 -0.82 11.11
N SER A 208 39.38 0.07 10.19
CA SER A 208 39.77 0.00 8.78
C SER A 208 40.93 0.92 8.37
N GLY A 209 41.50 1.74 9.29
CA GLY A 209 42.58 2.67 8.94
C GLY A 209 43.40 3.24 10.12
N SER A 210 44.63 2.73 10.26
CA SER A 210 45.88 3.30 10.83
C SER A 210 45.88 4.58 11.72
N ALA A 211 46.51 4.44 12.89
CA ALA A 211 47.41 5.39 13.60
C ALA A 211 46.91 6.76 14.17
N SER A 212 47.18 6.93 15.48
CA SER A 212 47.52 8.17 16.24
C SER A 212 46.95 9.53 15.78
N SER A 213 46.28 10.34 16.62
CA SER A 213 46.78 10.83 17.92
C SER A 213 45.70 11.60 18.72
N SER A 214 46.00 11.93 19.98
CA SER A 214 45.13 12.53 21.01
C SER A 214 44.86 14.05 20.88
N SER A 215 43.67 14.52 21.29
CA SER A 215 43.48 15.34 22.52
C SER A 215 42.04 15.88 22.70
N SER A 216 41.42 15.63 23.87
CA SER A 216 40.32 16.43 24.45
C SER A 216 40.88 17.44 25.45
N PRO A 217 40.20 18.55 25.81
CA PRO A 217 39.16 18.59 26.88
C PRO A 217 38.07 19.68 26.64
N SER A 218 37.17 20.12 27.54
CA SER A 218 36.25 19.48 28.53
C SER A 218 35.19 20.55 29.00
N HIS A 219 34.26 20.19 29.91
CA HIS A 219 33.37 21.08 30.73
C HIS A 219 32.21 21.83 30.04
N ALA A 220 31.09 22.18 30.70
CA ALA A 220 30.47 21.74 31.98
C ALA A 220 29.06 22.39 32.18
N GLU A 221 28.15 21.72 32.93
CA GLU A 221 27.13 22.30 33.87
C GLU A 221 26.04 23.30 33.34
N GLN A 222 24.89 23.60 33.98
CA GLN A 222 24.13 23.07 35.14
C GLN A 222 22.67 23.60 35.12
N SER A 223 21.70 22.87 35.73
CA SER A 223 20.42 23.37 36.34
C SER A 223 19.35 24.05 35.43
N GLY A 224 18.04 24.10 35.75
CA GLY A 224 17.26 23.50 36.85
C GLY A 224 15.80 24.04 36.94
N SER A 225 15.05 23.59 37.96
CA SER A 225 13.75 24.13 38.48
C SER A 225 12.39 23.81 37.82
N SER A 226 11.72 22.81 38.40
CA SER A 226 10.32 22.74 38.87
C SER A 226 9.31 23.89 38.65
N ALA A 227 8.05 23.52 38.37
CA ALA A 227 6.82 24.22 38.80
C ALA A 227 5.65 23.22 39.03
N LYS A 228 4.62 23.63 39.81
CA LYS A 228 3.47 22.81 40.28
C LYS A 228 2.13 23.25 39.63
N HIS A 229 1.04 22.53 39.99
CA HIS A 229 -0.40 22.75 39.73
C HIS A 229 -0.97 22.02 38.50
N SER A 230 -2.23 21.53 38.49
CA SER A 230 -3.25 21.39 39.55
C SER A 230 -4.35 20.38 39.15
N SER A 231 -5.14 19.93 40.12
CA SER A 231 -6.19 18.89 39.99
C SER A 231 -7.58 19.40 39.54
N ALA A 232 -8.21 18.70 38.60
CA ALA A 232 -9.65 18.47 38.46
C ALA A 232 -9.87 17.32 37.45
N GLY A 233 -10.89 16.45 37.49
CA GLY A 233 -11.98 16.32 38.46
C GLY A 233 -13.34 16.24 37.77
N SER A 234 -13.77 15.06 37.28
CA SER A 234 -15.20 14.75 37.01
C SER A 234 -15.45 13.24 36.87
N LYS A 235 -16.72 12.84 37.05
CA LYS A 235 -17.18 11.45 37.25
C LYS A 235 -18.09 11.01 36.10
N HIS A 236 -18.14 9.69 35.84
CA HIS A 236 -19.30 8.79 35.60
C HIS A 236 -20.56 9.27 34.83
N PRO A 237 -21.31 8.36 34.16
CA PRO A 237 -21.48 6.95 34.54
C PRO A 237 -21.28 5.91 33.43
N ALA A 238 -21.25 4.65 33.89
CA ALA A 238 -21.57 3.49 33.06
C ALA A 238 -23.08 3.24 33.14
N ASP A 239 -23.64 2.64 32.09
CA ASP A 239 -24.91 1.91 32.19
C ASP A 239 -24.75 0.51 31.58
N SER A 240 -25.62 -0.40 32.01
CA SER A 240 -25.48 -1.85 31.94
C SER A 240 -26.39 -2.50 30.89
N ASP A 241 -26.29 -3.85 30.85
CA ASP A 241 -27.33 -4.77 30.38
C ASP A 241 -27.64 -4.82 28.87
N SER A 242 -28.19 -5.92 28.33
CA SER A 242 -28.15 -7.35 28.70
C SER A 242 -28.70 -8.14 27.50
N GLY A 243 -28.40 -9.42 27.34
CA GLY A 243 -28.92 -10.16 26.18
C GLY A 243 -28.42 -11.59 25.99
N SER A 244 -28.79 -12.50 26.88
CA SER A 244 -28.80 -13.94 26.57
C SER A 244 -29.90 -14.24 25.52
N ASN A 245 -29.89 -15.33 24.75
CA ASN A 245 -30.14 -16.70 25.22
C ASN A 245 -30.30 -17.69 24.03
N LYS A 246 -30.27 -19.02 24.33
CA LYS A 246 -30.64 -20.21 23.51
C LYS A 246 -29.69 -20.61 22.38
N GLN A 247 -29.14 -21.82 22.34
CA GLN A 247 -29.72 -23.19 22.34
C GLN A 247 -30.48 -23.55 21.05
N ASN A 248 -29.93 -24.49 20.27
CA ASN A 248 -30.51 -25.82 20.06
C ASN A 248 -29.58 -26.71 19.19
N ASP A 249 -29.06 -27.76 19.82
CA ASP A 249 -29.16 -29.18 19.47
C ASP A 249 -29.19 -29.69 18.00
N ASP A 250 -28.45 -30.79 17.83
CA ASP A 250 -28.78 -32.00 17.07
C ASP A 250 -28.61 -32.11 15.54
N SER A 251 -27.55 -32.87 15.20
CA SER A 251 -27.65 -34.22 14.57
C SER A 251 -27.17 -34.45 13.13
N ASN A 252 -26.07 -35.22 13.06
CA ASN A 252 -25.98 -36.52 12.38
C ASN A 252 -26.19 -36.60 10.84
N SER A 253 -25.11 -36.88 10.11
CA SER A 253 -25.09 -38.03 9.18
C SER A 253 -23.68 -38.47 8.79
N LYS A 254 -23.51 -39.80 8.64
CA LYS A 254 -22.31 -40.44 8.09
C LYS A 254 -22.42 -40.55 6.57
N SER A 255 -21.28 -40.57 5.87
CA SER A 255 -21.12 -41.48 4.73
C SER A 255 -19.66 -41.89 4.56
N ASP A 256 -19.42 -43.20 4.55
CA ASP A 256 -18.13 -43.80 4.23
C ASP A 256 -17.90 -43.80 2.72
N SER A 257 -16.63 -43.69 2.28
CA SER A 257 -16.21 -44.14 0.95
C SER A 257 -14.74 -44.55 0.97
N LYS A 258 -14.49 -45.87 0.90
CA LYS A 258 -13.17 -46.42 0.57
C LYS A 258 -12.98 -46.43 -0.95
N SER A 259 -11.77 -46.16 -1.42
CA SER A 259 -11.25 -46.81 -2.62
C SER A 259 -9.73 -46.89 -2.57
N ASP A 260 -9.21 -48.11 -2.60
CA ASP A 260 -7.78 -48.41 -2.70
C ASP A 260 -7.23 -48.04 -4.08
N SER A 261 -5.94 -47.71 -4.18
CA SER A 261 -5.02 -48.42 -5.09
C SER A 261 -3.57 -47.95 -4.94
N GLN A 262 -2.65 -48.90 -5.07
CA GLN A 262 -1.20 -48.73 -4.96
C GLN A 262 -0.58 -48.30 -6.30
N SER A 263 0.59 -47.67 -6.26
CA SER A 263 1.70 -48.09 -7.13
C SER A 263 3.06 -47.61 -6.58
N ASP A 264 4.07 -48.46 -6.78
CA ASP A 264 5.41 -48.30 -6.21
C ASP A 264 6.30 -47.33 -6.99
N SER A 265 7.28 -46.72 -6.29
CA SER A 265 8.62 -46.51 -6.86
C SER A 265 9.67 -46.34 -5.76
N LYS A 266 10.41 -47.41 -5.45
CA LYS A 266 11.68 -47.30 -4.72
C LYS A 266 12.74 -46.70 -5.65
N SER A 267 13.56 -45.81 -5.12
CA SER A 267 14.89 -45.55 -5.69
C SER A 267 15.90 -45.34 -4.57
N ASP A 268 16.98 -46.12 -4.60
CA ASP A 268 18.06 -46.07 -3.62
C ASP A 268 19.03 -44.93 -3.95
N SER A 269 19.48 -44.21 -2.92
CA SER A 269 20.72 -43.41 -3.01
C SER A 269 21.36 -43.18 -1.64
N GLN A 270 22.22 -44.10 -1.23
CA GLN A 270 23.28 -43.80 -0.27
C GLN A 270 24.43 -43.09 -1.00
N SER A 271 24.94 -41.98 -0.46
CA SER A 271 26.38 -41.65 -0.54
C SER A 271 26.77 -40.59 0.50
N ASP A 272 28.03 -40.64 0.91
CA ASP A 272 28.53 -39.98 2.11
C ASP A 272 28.88 -38.49 1.95
N SER A 273 28.84 -37.75 3.06
CA SER A 273 29.84 -36.72 3.38
C SER A 273 29.76 -36.26 4.85
N LYS A 274 30.33 -37.06 5.76
CA LYS A 274 30.65 -36.58 7.12
C LYS A 274 31.90 -35.70 7.07
N GLY A 275 31.74 -34.40 7.35
CA GLY A 275 32.86 -33.45 7.35
C GLY A 275 32.57 -32.09 8.02
N GLY A 276 31.59 -32.03 8.92
CA GLY A 276 31.18 -30.78 9.56
C GLY A 276 32.09 -30.38 10.72
N SER A 277 33.01 -29.44 10.49
CA SER A 277 33.68 -28.71 11.57
C SER A 277 32.64 -27.92 12.37
N LYS A 278 32.33 -28.36 13.59
CA LYS A 278 31.48 -27.63 14.53
C LYS A 278 32.25 -26.45 15.13
N GLY A 279 32.43 -25.41 14.33
CA GLY A 279 32.70 -24.08 14.87
C GLY A 279 31.42 -23.55 15.50
N ASP A 280 31.36 -23.50 16.83
CA ASP A 280 30.27 -22.86 17.58
C ASP A 280 30.33 -21.33 17.40
N SER A 281 30.03 -20.88 16.18
CA SER A 281 29.69 -19.49 15.90
C SER A 281 28.42 -19.17 16.69
N LYS A 282 28.59 -18.49 17.83
CA LYS A 282 27.46 -17.95 18.61
C LYS A 282 26.59 -17.13 17.66
N LYS A 283 25.40 -17.66 17.31
CA LYS A 283 24.46 -16.98 16.41
C LYS A 283 24.15 -15.61 17.02
N ARG A 284 24.27 -14.55 16.22
CA ARG A 284 23.86 -13.20 16.62
C ARG A 284 22.37 -13.24 16.98
N LYS A 285 22.00 -12.65 18.11
CA LYS A 285 20.60 -12.45 18.50
C LYS A 285 20.08 -11.23 17.74
N LEU A 286 19.18 -11.45 16.79
CA LEU A 286 18.44 -10.40 16.07
C LEU A 286 16.97 -10.48 16.48
N THR A 287 16.34 -9.32 16.63
CA THR A 287 14.88 -9.18 16.74
C THR A 287 14.36 -8.52 15.48
N LEU A 288 13.18 -8.92 15.01
CA LEU A 288 12.51 -8.21 13.92
C LEU A 288 12.03 -6.84 14.41
N LEU A 289 11.66 -5.97 13.47
CA LEU A 289 11.20 -4.61 13.73
C LEU A 289 9.69 -4.57 13.98
N ALA A 290 9.26 -3.69 14.88
CA ALA A 290 7.87 -3.25 14.96
C ALA A 290 7.43 -2.61 13.64
N ALA A 291 6.12 -2.54 13.37
CA ALA A 291 5.60 -1.93 12.14
C ALA A 291 5.89 -0.41 12.07
N GLY A 292 5.91 0.28 13.22
CA GLY A 292 6.32 1.69 13.31
C GLY A 292 6.80 2.10 14.70
N TYR A 293 7.68 3.09 14.73
CA TYR A 293 8.29 3.67 15.95
C TYR A 293 7.80 5.10 16.21
N THR A 294 8.15 5.65 17.38
CA THR A 294 7.89 7.05 17.74
C THR A 294 9.17 7.90 17.81
N ASP A 295 9.05 9.15 18.26
CA ASP A 295 10.18 10.01 18.65
C ASP A 295 10.70 9.73 20.07
N ALA A 296 10.09 8.79 20.80
CA ALA A 296 10.62 8.29 22.07
C ALA A 296 11.56 7.08 21.86
N PRO A 297 12.54 6.84 22.75
CA PRO A 297 13.42 5.69 22.63
C PRO A 297 12.68 4.35 22.75
N ALA A 298 13.03 3.42 21.86
CA ALA A 298 12.71 1.98 21.95
C ALA A 298 14.01 1.16 21.92
N LYS A 299 13.97 -0.09 22.39
CA LYS A 299 15.06 -1.07 22.29
C LYS A 299 14.76 -2.11 21.22
N ALA A 300 15.77 -2.89 20.85
CA ALA A 300 15.59 -4.04 19.98
C ALA A 300 14.71 -5.10 20.67
N GLY A 301 13.61 -5.48 20.01
CA GLY A 301 12.59 -6.36 20.57
C GLY A 301 11.49 -5.67 21.39
N ASP A 302 11.52 -4.34 21.53
CA ASP A 302 10.39 -3.60 22.09
C ASP A 302 9.30 -3.50 21.01
N TYR A 303 8.12 -4.05 21.31
CA TYR A 303 6.92 -4.00 20.47
C TYR A 303 5.74 -3.33 21.17
N GLN A 304 5.99 -2.65 22.29
CA GLN A 304 4.99 -1.97 23.13
C GLN A 304 5.62 -0.77 23.85
N GLY A 305 4.80 0.11 24.40
CA GLY A 305 5.23 1.28 25.14
C GLY A 305 5.50 2.51 24.27
N VAL A 306 5.89 3.63 24.90
CA VAL A 306 5.91 4.96 24.26
C VAL A 306 6.85 5.07 23.04
N GLY A 307 7.86 4.21 22.93
CA GLY A 307 8.80 4.16 21.80
C GLY A 307 8.26 3.52 20.51
N VAL A 308 7.10 2.85 20.60
CA VAL A 308 6.52 2.04 19.52
C VAL A 308 5.17 2.63 19.12
N ALA A 309 4.97 2.89 17.83
CA ALA A 309 3.75 3.49 17.30
C ALA A 309 2.71 2.44 16.90
N ASP A 310 3.16 1.27 16.45
CA ASP A 310 2.31 0.10 16.17
C ASP A 310 2.99 -1.14 16.75
N GLY A 311 2.27 -1.88 17.60
CA GLY A 311 2.77 -3.07 18.28
C GLY A 311 2.74 -4.35 17.45
N ALA A 312 2.33 -4.28 16.18
CA ALA A 312 2.52 -5.37 15.23
C ALA A 312 4.00 -5.51 14.81
N VAL A 313 4.37 -6.73 14.45
CA VAL A 313 5.65 -7.05 13.80
C VAL A 313 5.30 -7.62 12.43
N ASP A 314 5.38 -6.78 11.40
CA ASP A 314 4.94 -7.11 10.05
C ASP A 314 6.05 -7.78 9.23
N THR A 315 5.75 -8.94 8.67
CA THR A 315 6.66 -9.71 7.80
C THR A 315 7.01 -8.95 6.53
N GLY A 316 6.05 -8.23 5.93
CA GLY A 316 6.28 -7.37 4.75
C GLY A 316 7.25 -6.23 5.07
N ASN A 317 6.95 -5.42 6.09
CA ASN A 317 7.83 -4.32 6.54
C ASN A 317 9.27 -4.79 6.81
N ASN A 318 9.44 -5.95 7.46
CA ASN A 318 10.75 -6.52 7.69
C ASN A 318 11.42 -7.02 6.40
N ALA A 319 10.66 -7.61 5.47
CA ALA A 319 11.18 -7.97 4.15
C ALA A 319 11.62 -6.74 3.34
N TRP A 320 10.86 -5.64 3.39
CA TRP A 320 11.21 -4.34 2.81
C TRP A 320 12.51 -3.77 3.39
N VAL A 321 12.70 -3.85 4.71
CA VAL A 321 13.97 -3.47 5.34
C VAL A 321 15.12 -4.34 4.86
N GLY A 322 14.92 -5.67 4.76
CA GLY A 322 15.89 -6.57 4.15
C GLY A 322 16.23 -6.19 2.70
N MET A 323 15.24 -5.78 1.89
CA MET A 323 15.46 -5.27 0.53
C MET A 323 16.26 -3.97 0.54
N ALA A 324 16.02 -3.06 1.49
CA ALA A 324 16.79 -1.83 1.66
C ALA A 324 18.27 -2.10 1.97
N PHE A 325 18.55 -3.01 2.90
CA PHE A 325 19.89 -3.50 3.18
C PHE A 325 20.55 -4.16 1.95
N ALA A 326 19.81 -4.98 1.20
CA ALA A 326 20.27 -5.66 0.00
C ALA A 326 20.68 -4.69 -1.13
N HIS A 327 19.82 -3.71 -1.45
CA HIS A 327 20.12 -2.67 -2.46
C HIS A 327 21.33 -1.83 -2.04
N PHE A 328 21.42 -1.45 -0.76
CA PHE A 328 22.55 -0.65 -0.26
C PHE A 328 23.87 -1.42 -0.32
N ALA A 329 23.90 -2.66 0.16
CA ALA A 329 25.09 -3.51 0.14
C ALA A 329 25.59 -3.76 -1.30
N ALA A 330 24.68 -3.98 -2.24
CA ALA A 330 25.00 -4.09 -3.66
C ALA A 330 25.53 -2.78 -4.26
N ALA A 331 25.00 -1.63 -3.86
CA ALA A 331 25.43 -0.32 -4.35
C ALA A 331 26.84 0.06 -3.86
N THR A 332 27.13 -0.15 -2.57
CA THR A 332 28.38 0.30 -1.91
C THR A 332 29.47 -0.77 -1.81
N GLY A 333 29.11 -2.05 -1.87
CA GLY A 333 30.03 -3.17 -1.63
C GLY A 333 30.23 -3.52 -0.15
N GLU A 334 29.50 -2.90 0.77
CA GLU A 334 29.66 -3.12 2.21
C GLU A 334 28.97 -4.40 2.70
N ALA A 335 29.77 -5.46 2.89
CA ALA A 335 29.37 -6.79 3.36
C ALA A 335 28.48 -6.79 4.61
N CYS A 336 28.60 -5.77 5.45
CA CYS A 336 27.89 -5.62 6.72
C CYS A 336 26.39 -5.45 6.51
N TYR A 337 25.98 -4.58 5.57
CA TYR A 337 24.57 -4.37 5.25
C TYR A 337 23.97 -5.63 4.59
N GLY A 338 24.74 -6.35 3.77
CA GLY A 338 24.32 -7.64 3.19
C GLY A 338 24.19 -8.77 4.25
N ALA A 339 24.99 -8.72 5.31
CA ALA A 339 24.83 -9.59 6.48
C ALA A 339 23.53 -9.31 7.23
N VAL A 340 23.13 -8.05 7.41
CA VAL A 340 21.85 -7.69 8.04
C VAL A 340 20.66 -8.17 7.20
N ALA A 341 20.67 -7.98 5.87
CA ALA A 341 19.63 -8.51 4.99
C ALA A 341 19.47 -10.03 5.14
N SER A 342 20.60 -10.74 5.26
CA SER A 342 20.64 -12.20 5.47
C SER A 342 20.11 -12.61 6.85
N ASP A 343 20.52 -11.91 7.91
CA ASP A 343 20.04 -12.15 9.28
C ASP A 343 18.51 -11.91 9.40
N ILE A 344 17.97 -10.89 8.71
CA ILE A 344 16.52 -10.62 8.64
C ILE A 344 15.77 -11.76 7.93
N MET A 345 16.26 -12.23 6.77
CA MET A 345 15.62 -13.32 6.03
C MET A 345 15.61 -14.62 6.85
N GLU A 346 16.70 -14.92 7.57
CA GLU A 346 16.75 -16.05 8.52
C GLU A 346 15.74 -15.87 9.67
N ALA A 347 15.60 -14.67 10.21
CA ALA A 347 14.67 -14.37 11.29
C ALA A 347 13.20 -14.45 10.84
N ILE A 348 12.87 -13.99 9.62
CA ILE A 348 11.55 -14.20 9.01
C ILE A 348 11.31 -15.71 8.87
N ARG A 349 12.19 -16.42 8.14
CA ARG A 349 12.04 -17.85 7.86
C ARG A 349 11.86 -18.70 9.12
N SER A 350 12.68 -18.46 10.15
CA SER A 350 12.64 -19.26 11.39
C SER A 350 11.41 -19.01 12.27
N GLN A 351 10.72 -17.88 12.12
CA GLN A 351 9.57 -17.52 12.97
C GLN A 351 8.23 -17.64 12.25
N THR A 352 8.16 -17.29 10.97
CA THR A 352 6.89 -17.14 10.21
C THR A 352 6.62 -18.20 9.16
N SER A 353 7.56 -19.13 8.89
CA SER A 353 7.34 -20.23 7.93
C SER A 353 6.05 -20.99 8.22
N CYS A 354 5.29 -21.26 7.15
CA CYS A 354 4.16 -22.16 7.12
C CYS A 354 4.46 -23.32 6.19
N ASP A 355 4.54 -24.53 6.76
CA ASP A 355 5.04 -25.74 6.09
C ASP A 355 3.91 -26.63 5.53
N ASP A 356 2.69 -26.10 5.47
CA ASP A 356 1.50 -26.74 4.90
C ASP A 356 1.40 -26.62 3.37
N GLU A 357 0.32 -27.16 2.79
CA GLU A 357 0.14 -27.17 1.35
C GLU A 357 -0.07 -25.80 0.70
N LEU A 358 -0.50 -24.78 1.44
CA LEU A 358 -0.59 -23.42 0.92
C LEU A 358 0.78 -22.72 0.93
N GLY A 359 1.64 -23.08 1.89
CA GLY A 359 3.01 -22.58 2.00
C GLY A 359 3.10 -21.09 2.39
N GLY A 360 4.21 -20.45 2.06
CA GLY A 360 4.46 -19.05 2.41
C GLY A 360 4.74 -18.81 3.90
N PHE A 361 4.48 -17.57 4.31
CA PHE A 361 4.89 -17.00 5.60
C PHE A 361 3.71 -16.25 6.25
N ALA A 362 3.58 -16.39 7.57
CA ALA A 362 2.64 -15.61 8.37
C ALA A 362 2.93 -14.11 8.24
N ALA A 363 1.87 -13.32 8.17
CA ALA A 363 1.89 -11.88 7.93
C ALA A 363 2.42 -11.10 9.14
N ARG A 364 2.01 -11.51 10.35
CA ARG A 364 2.33 -10.85 11.62
C ARG A 364 2.87 -11.83 12.65
N LEU A 365 3.70 -11.31 13.56
CA LEU A 365 4.21 -12.05 14.72
C LEU A 365 3.68 -11.49 16.04
N ALA A 366 3.88 -12.27 17.11
CA ALA A 366 3.67 -11.82 18.48
C ALA A 366 4.44 -10.50 18.76
N PRO A 367 3.87 -9.55 19.52
CA PRO A 367 2.71 -9.71 20.40
C PRO A 367 1.34 -9.59 19.72
N TYR A 368 1.28 -9.34 18.40
CA TYR A 368 -0.01 -9.33 17.69
C TYR A 368 -0.66 -10.73 17.73
N PRO A 369 -1.96 -10.86 18.07
CA PRO A 369 -2.57 -12.16 18.33
C PRO A 369 -3.07 -12.90 17.08
N HIS A 370 -3.02 -12.26 15.90
CA HIS A 370 -3.54 -12.81 14.65
C HIS A 370 -2.39 -13.26 13.73
N PHE A 371 -2.51 -14.45 13.14
CA PHE A 371 -1.42 -15.13 12.42
C PHE A 371 -1.78 -15.52 10.97
N TYR A 372 -2.62 -14.72 10.33
CA TYR A 372 -2.96 -14.84 8.90
C TYR A 372 -1.73 -14.74 7.99
N ARG A 373 -1.88 -15.10 6.71
CA ARG A 373 -0.88 -14.89 5.65
C ARG A 373 -1.41 -13.83 4.67
N SER A 374 -0.59 -12.82 4.34
CA SER A 374 -0.90 -11.79 3.33
C SER A 374 -0.26 -12.17 1.99
N THR A 375 -0.98 -11.97 0.89
CA THR A 375 -0.44 -12.11 -0.48
C THR A 375 0.63 -11.07 -0.79
N GLU A 376 0.52 -9.87 -0.21
CA GLU A 376 1.49 -8.79 -0.38
C GLU A 376 2.76 -9.05 0.48
N HIS A 377 2.66 -9.34 1.78
CA HIS A 377 3.84 -9.72 2.59
C HIS A 377 4.60 -10.93 2.01
N ASN A 378 3.89 -11.91 1.43
CA ASN A 378 4.56 -13.03 0.75
C ASN A 378 5.22 -12.61 -0.57
N THR A 379 4.69 -11.61 -1.26
CA THR A 379 5.35 -10.99 -2.42
C THR A 379 6.65 -10.29 -2.02
N ASP A 380 6.67 -9.59 -0.89
CA ASP A 380 7.88 -8.94 -0.37
C ASP A 380 8.95 -9.97 0.03
N VAL A 381 8.56 -11.03 0.74
CA VAL A 381 9.47 -12.13 1.13
C VAL A 381 10.01 -12.84 -0.11
N TYR A 382 9.18 -13.06 -1.15
CA TYR A 382 9.66 -13.60 -2.42
C TYR A 382 10.77 -12.74 -3.03
N ALA A 383 10.59 -11.41 -3.04
CA ALA A 383 11.58 -10.50 -3.59
C ALA A 383 12.87 -10.46 -2.76
N LEU A 384 12.79 -10.34 -1.44
CA LEU A 384 13.96 -10.40 -0.55
C LEU A 384 14.73 -11.72 -0.72
N ALA A 385 14.03 -12.87 -0.67
CA ALA A 385 14.64 -14.18 -0.86
C ALA A 385 15.33 -14.29 -2.24
N THR A 386 14.73 -13.72 -3.28
CA THR A 386 15.32 -13.66 -4.64
C THR A 386 16.56 -12.75 -4.68
N MET A 387 16.58 -11.61 -3.97
CA MET A 387 17.77 -10.75 -3.86
C MET A 387 18.93 -11.40 -3.12
N LEU A 388 18.63 -12.31 -2.19
CA LEU A 388 19.60 -13.05 -1.37
C LEU A 388 19.97 -14.42 -1.96
N ASN A 389 19.34 -14.82 -3.08
CA ASN A 389 19.45 -16.16 -3.67
C ASN A 389 19.01 -17.30 -2.72
N ASP A 390 18.12 -17.03 -1.76
CA ASP A 390 17.41 -18.06 -0.99
C ASP A 390 16.28 -18.66 -1.84
N THR A 391 16.66 -19.62 -2.67
CA THR A 391 15.71 -20.30 -3.57
C THR A 391 14.65 -21.13 -2.84
N ALA A 392 14.83 -21.46 -1.55
CA ALA A 392 13.86 -22.21 -0.78
C ALA A 392 12.73 -21.30 -0.32
N SER A 393 13.06 -20.21 0.39
CA SER A 393 12.07 -19.22 0.83
C SER A 393 11.39 -18.52 -0.36
N ALA A 394 12.11 -18.25 -1.46
CA ALA A 394 11.49 -17.72 -2.68
C ALA A 394 10.45 -18.69 -3.26
N LYS A 395 10.74 -20.01 -3.36
CA LYS A 395 9.75 -21.00 -3.82
C LYS A 395 8.55 -21.10 -2.89
N GLN A 396 8.76 -21.05 -1.58
CA GLN A 396 7.70 -21.14 -0.58
C GLN A 396 6.75 -19.93 -0.64
N ALA A 397 7.30 -18.72 -0.70
CA ALA A 397 6.54 -17.48 -0.88
C ALA A 397 5.78 -17.46 -2.23
N ALA A 398 6.43 -17.88 -3.32
CA ALA A 398 5.79 -17.99 -4.63
C ALA A 398 4.67 -19.04 -4.66
N LYS A 399 4.79 -20.17 -3.93
CA LYS A 399 3.73 -21.18 -3.80
C LYS A 399 2.46 -20.55 -3.23
N PHE A 400 2.61 -19.75 -2.16
CA PHE A 400 1.50 -19.02 -1.55
C PHE A 400 0.87 -18.04 -2.54
N VAL A 401 1.64 -17.09 -3.09
CA VAL A 401 1.11 -16.03 -3.97
C VAL A 401 0.40 -16.62 -5.21
N LYS A 402 0.99 -17.62 -5.87
CA LYS A 402 0.35 -18.34 -6.99
C LYS A 402 -0.91 -19.10 -6.58
N GLY A 403 -0.93 -19.60 -5.36
CA GLY A 403 -2.04 -20.32 -4.74
C GLY A 403 -3.19 -19.42 -4.28
N MET A 404 -3.03 -18.10 -4.30
CA MET A 404 -4.07 -17.12 -3.94
C MET A 404 -4.90 -16.59 -5.12
N TYR A 405 -4.42 -16.82 -6.36
CA TYR A 405 -5.18 -16.49 -7.57
C TYR A 405 -6.48 -17.30 -7.66
N GLY A 406 -7.60 -16.62 -7.93
CA GLY A 406 -8.91 -17.23 -8.11
C GLY A 406 -9.53 -17.86 -6.86
N LYS A 407 -8.97 -17.58 -5.68
CA LYS A 407 -9.53 -18.02 -4.40
C LYS A 407 -10.47 -17.00 -3.75
N ASP A 408 -10.47 -15.77 -4.22
CA ASP A 408 -11.46 -14.79 -3.77
C ASP A 408 -12.84 -15.17 -4.33
N LYS A 409 -13.86 -15.18 -3.46
CA LYS A 409 -15.23 -15.53 -3.81
C LYS A 409 -15.99 -14.37 -4.44
N ALA A 410 -15.60 -13.13 -4.14
CA ALA A 410 -16.17 -11.94 -4.73
C ALA A 410 -15.54 -11.64 -6.11
N GLU A 411 -14.23 -11.92 -6.27
CA GLU A 411 -13.50 -11.64 -7.51
C GLU A 411 -12.49 -12.75 -7.90
N SER A 412 -12.98 -13.78 -8.60
CA SER A 412 -12.18 -14.94 -9.02
C SER A 412 -11.19 -14.67 -10.15
N SER A 413 -11.19 -13.48 -10.76
CA SER A 413 -10.15 -13.05 -11.70
C SER A 413 -8.93 -12.40 -11.02
N SER A 414 -8.93 -12.28 -9.69
CA SER A 414 -7.86 -11.66 -8.90
C SER A 414 -7.17 -12.62 -7.91
N TYR A 415 -6.16 -12.11 -7.20
CA TYR A 415 -5.59 -12.73 -6.01
C TYR A 415 -6.43 -12.36 -4.78
N ALA A 416 -6.80 -13.34 -3.96
CA ALA A 416 -7.35 -13.05 -2.64
C ALA A 416 -6.28 -12.41 -1.74
N THR A 417 -6.70 -11.46 -0.90
CA THR A 417 -5.78 -10.62 -0.10
C THR A 417 -4.98 -11.42 0.93
N GLY A 418 -5.55 -12.47 1.50
CA GLY A 418 -4.87 -13.32 2.46
C GLY A 418 -5.70 -14.51 2.93
N THR A 419 -5.22 -15.17 3.98
CA THR A 419 -5.97 -16.20 4.72
C THR A 419 -6.77 -15.59 5.87
N GLY A 420 -7.60 -16.39 6.54
CA GLY A 420 -8.09 -16.08 7.88
C GLY A 420 -6.96 -16.14 8.92
N ASP A 421 -7.34 -15.91 10.18
CA ASP A 421 -6.46 -15.74 11.34
C ASP A 421 -6.82 -16.62 12.54
N ASP A 422 -7.73 -17.59 12.38
CA ASP A 422 -8.20 -18.52 13.43
C ASP A 422 -7.06 -19.32 14.11
N GLY A 423 -5.88 -19.40 13.48
CA GLY A 423 -4.68 -19.97 14.06
C GLY A 423 -3.41 -19.64 13.28
N LYS A 424 -2.25 -20.04 13.82
CA LYS A 424 -0.98 -19.93 13.10
C LYS A 424 -1.06 -20.76 11.82
N CYS A 425 -0.77 -20.12 10.69
CA CYS A 425 -0.85 -20.75 9.37
C CYS A 425 -2.25 -21.29 9.07
N ASP A 426 -3.31 -20.52 9.37
CA ASP A 426 -4.62 -20.77 8.79
C ASP A 426 -4.53 -20.80 7.24
N THR A 427 -5.41 -21.58 6.62
CA THR A 427 -5.55 -21.77 5.17
C THR A 427 -6.96 -21.43 4.67
N SER A 428 -7.87 -21.07 5.58
CA SER A 428 -9.18 -20.52 5.24
C SER A 428 -9.01 -19.25 4.40
N ILE A 429 -9.89 -19.03 3.43
CA ILE A 429 -9.88 -17.82 2.59
C ILE A 429 -11.17 -17.05 2.89
N PRO A 430 -11.11 -15.96 3.68
CA PRO A 430 -12.26 -15.11 3.91
C PRO A 430 -12.64 -14.37 2.63
N SER A 431 -13.88 -13.88 2.58
CA SER A 431 -14.23 -12.88 1.56
C SER A 431 -13.59 -11.56 1.97
N ALA A 432 -12.72 -11.02 1.13
CA ALA A 432 -12.00 -9.77 1.34
C ALA A 432 -12.22 -8.86 0.11
N PRO A 433 -11.85 -7.59 0.15
CA PRO A 433 -11.69 -6.83 -1.08
C PRO A 433 -10.37 -7.18 -1.75
N VAL A 434 -10.30 -6.97 -3.06
CA VAL A 434 -9.07 -7.09 -3.82
C VAL A 434 -8.17 -5.90 -3.48
N ALA A 435 -7.01 -6.16 -2.86
CA ALA A 435 -6.02 -5.13 -2.55
C ALA A 435 -5.04 -4.90 -3.72
N VAL A 436 -4.68 -3.63 -3.94
CA VAL A 436 -3.94 -3.10 -5.10
C VAL A 436 -2.49 -3.61 -5.19
N ASP A 437 -1.86 -3.80 -4.03
CA ASP A 437 -0.51 -4.32 -3.84
C ASP A 437 -0.38 -5.80 -4.28
N THR A 438 -1.36 -6.65 -3.93
CA THR A 438 -1.42 -8.07 -4.31
C THR A 438 -1.37 -8.29 -5.84
N ILE A 439 -1.82 -7.29 -6.59
CA ILE A 439 -1.76 -7.22 -8.04
C ILE A 439 -0.40 -6.65 -8.49
N PHE A 440 -0.14 -5.38 -8.16
CA PHE A 440 0.91 -4.62 -8.81
C PHE A 440 2.31 -4.92 -8.25
N TRP A 441 2.45 -5.12 -6.94
CA TRP A 441 3.74 -5.49 -6.35
C TRP A 441 4.13 -6.90 -6.78
N ASN A 442 3.15 -7.80 -6.93
CA ASN A 442 3.34 -9.14 -7.48
C ASN A 442 3.78 -9.12 -8.96
N ILE A 443 3.31 -8.16 -9.76
CA ILE A 443 3.83 -7.93 -11.13
C ILE A 443 5.28 -7.42 -11.10
N LEU A 444 5.61 -6.51 -10.18
CA LEU A 444 6.96 -5.95 -10.03
C LEU A 444 7.99 -6.99 -9.56
N ALA A 445 7.62 -7.81 -8.58
CA ALA A 445 8.43 -8.89 -8.04
C ALA A 445 8.50 -10.11 -8.97
N GLY A 446 7.35 -10.54 -9.52
CA GLY A 446 7.24 -11.73 -10.37
C GLY A 446 7.02 -13.04 -9.61
N ALA A 447 6.46 -12.99 -8.38
CA ALA A 447 6.18 -14.16 -7.56
C ALA A 447 5.23 -15.16 -8.27
N ASP A 448 4.22 -14.63 -8.96
CA ASP A 448 3.47 -15.35 -10.00
C ASP A 448 3.90 -14.88 -11.41
N PRO A 449 4.43 -15.76 -12.29
CA PRO A 449 4.85 -15.41 -13.64
C PRO A 449 3.78 -15.65 -14.71
N GLU A 450 2.60 -16.19 -14.37
CA GLU A 450 1.62 -16.64 -15.37
C GLU A 450 0.94 -15.46 -16.11
N ALA A 451 1.18 -15.37 -17.43
CA ALA A 451 0.79 -14.23 -18.25
C ALA A 451 -0.73 -13.97 -18.27
N ASP A 452 -1.55 -15.02 -18.41
CA ASP A 452 -3.01 -14.90 -18.47
C ASP A 452 -3.60 -14.40 -17.14
N ARG A 453 -3.02 -14.82 -16.01
CA ARG A 453 -3.39 -14.30 -14.69
C ARG A 453 -3.03 -12.83 -14.57
N LYS A 454 -1.84 -12.43 -15.05
CA LYS A 454 -1.43 -11.01 -15.06
C LYS A 454 -2.33 -10.15 -15.95
N LYS A 455 -2.79 -10.68 -17.08
CA LYS A 455 -3.79 -10.03 -17.93
C LYS A 455 -5.11 -9.83 -17.19
N ALA A 456 -5.64 -10.88 -16.57
CA ALA A 456 -6.90 -10.83 -15.83
C ALA A 456 -6.88 -9.81 -14.69
N VAL A 457 -5.87 -9.85 -13.82
CA VAL A 457 -5.77 -8.89 -12.70
C VAL A 457 -5.57 -7.44 -13.15
N VAL A 458 -4.87 -7.20 -14.27
CA VAL A 458 -4.74 -5.86 -14.85
C VAL A 458 -6.07 -5.40 -15.45
N GLN A 459 -6.78 -6.28 -16.17
CA GLN A 459 -8.11 -5.97 -16.71
C GLN A 459 -9.13 -5.68 -15.59
N PHE A 460 -9.05 -6.35 -14.45
CA PHE A 460 -9.81 -5.99 -13.24
C PHE A 460 -9.39 -4.62 -12.70
N ALA A 461 -8.09 -4.44 -12.41
CA ALA A 461 -7.60 -3.23 -11.75
C ALA A 461 -7.86 -1.94 -12.55
N LEU A 462 -7.89 -1.99 -13.88
CA LEU A 462 -8.17 -0.84 -14.75
C LEU A 462 -9.66 -0.49 -14.90
N GLN A 463 -10.58 -1.32 -14.41
CA GLN A 463 -12.00 -0.98 -14.34
C GLN A 463 -12.25 0.09 -13.28
N ALA A 464 -13.26 0.94 -13.53
CA ALA A 464 -13.71 1.92 -12.55
C ALA A 464 -14.48 1.24 -11.40
N PRO A 465 -14.54 1.86 -10.20
CA PRO A 465 -15.54 1.56 -9.19
C PRO A 465 -16.97 1.56 -9.78
N GLY A 466 -17.86 0.76 -9.19
CA GLY A 466 -19.27 0.76 -9.57
C GLY A 466 -19.95 2.07 -9.20
N ALA A 467 -21.16 2.29 -9.71
CA ALA A 467 -21.92 3.53 -9.47
C ALA A 467 -22.26 3.77 -7.98
N ASP A 468 -22.12 2.73 -7.14
CA ASP A 468 -22.30 2.74 -5.69
C ASP A 468 -20.98 2.84 -4.90
N GLY A 469 -19.82 2.81 -5.57
CA GLY A 469 -18.47 2.75 -4.97
C GLY A 469 -18.13 1.44 -4.23
N GLN A 470 -19.15 0.73 -3.74
CA GLN A 470 -19.05 -0.39 -2.79
C GLN A 470 -19.31 -1.77 -3.42
N SER A 471 -19.73 -1.87 -4.68
CA SER A 471 -19.85 -3.16 -5.34
C SER A 471 -18.49 -3.88 -5.36
N ALA A 472 -18.40 -4.99 -4.62
CA ALA A 472 -17.15 -5.72 -4.34
C ALA A 472 -16.41 -6.24 -5.61
N GLN A 473 -17.11 -6.24 -6.74
CA GLN A 473 -16.69 -6.68 -8.08
C GLN A 473 -16.10 -5.55 -8.93
N ALA A 474 -16.06 -4.31 -8.41
CA ALA A 474 -15.60 -3.17 -9.18
C ALA A 474 -14.09 -2.94 -9.04
N GLY A 475 -13.48 -2.49 -10.14
CA GLY A 475 -12.02 -2.35 -10.26
C GLY A 475 -11.40 -1.26 -9.38
N LEU A 476 -10.13 -0.96 -9.65
CA LEU A 476 -9.30 -0.11 -8.80
C LEU A 476 -9.03 1.28 -9.40
N TRP A 477 -9.43 1.54 -10.65
CA TRP A 477 -9.12 2.79 -11.36
C TRP A 477 -10.06 3.93 -10.96
N ALA A 478 -9.56 4.91 -10.21
CA ALA A 478 -10.34 6.02 -9.69
C ALA A 478 -9.96 7.37 -10.32
N GLN A 479 -10.89 8.32 -10.22
CA GLN A 479 -10.67 9.74 -10.51
C GLN A 479 -11.07 10.54 -9.27
N ASP A 480 -10.13 11.32 -8.72
CA ASP A 480 -10.39 12.28 -7.66
C ASP A 480 -10.43 13.70 -8.24
N THR A 481 -11.06 14.61 -7.51
CA THR A 481 -10.89 16.06 -7.72
C THR A 481 -10.17 16.64 -6.52
N ASP A 482 -9.01 17.25 -6.74
CA ASP A 482 -8.31 18.00 -5.69
C ASP A 482 -9.04 19.32 -5.45
N ARG A 483 -10.02 19.31 -4.54
CA ARG A 483 -10.89 20.47 -4.28
C ARG A 483 -10.19 21.60 -3.53
N ILE A 484 -8.97 21.41 -3.06
CA ILE A 484 -8.31 22.31 -2.10
C ILE A 484 -7.04 22.92 -2.68
N GLY A 485 -6.19 22.11 -3.32
CA GLY A 485 -4.89 22.56 -3.83
C GLY A 485 -3.88 22.95 -2.74
N ALA A 486 -2.62 23.18 -3.11
CA ALA A 486 -1.62 23.73 -2.21
C ALA A 486 -1.83 25.26 -2.10
N ASP A 487 -2.40 25.72 -0.99
CA ASP A 487 -2.83 27.11 -0.80
C ASP A 487 -3.73 27.64 -1.95
N GLY A 488 -4.51 26.74 -2.57
CA GLY A 488 -5.36 27.00 -3.74
C GLY A 488 -4.72 26.69 -5.10
N ASP A 489 -3.40 26.52 -5.20
CA ASP A 489 -2.78 26.07 -6.47
C ASP A 489 -3.13 24.61 -6.76
N GLY A 490 -3.47 24.30 -8.01
CA GLY A 490 -4.01 22.99 -8.40
C GLY A 490 -5.46 22.69 -7.96
N ALA A 491 -6.15 23.60 -7.28
CA ALA A 491 -7.55 23.38 -6.89
C ALA A 491 -8.47 23.18 -8.11
N GLY A 492 -9.34 22.17 -8.02
CA GLY A 492 -10.22 21.73 -9.11
C GLY A 492 -9.57 20.73 -10.08
N ALA A 493 -8.28 20.36 -9.90
CA ALA A 493 -7.63 19.39 -10.77
C ALA A 493 -8.30 18.01 -10.70
N SER A 494 -8.66 17.46 -11.87
CA SER A 494 -9.06 16.05 -12.00
C SER A 494 -7.82 15.18 -12.08
N LEU A 495 -7.65 14.30 -11.11
CA LEU A 495 -6.48 13.45 -10.94
C LEU A 495 -6.88 11.98 -11.02
N TYR A 496 -6.00 11.15 -11.57
CA TYR A 496 -6.29 9.77 -11.93
C TYR A 496 -5.28 8.81 -11.30
N GLY A 497 -5.76 7.66 -10.84
CA GLY A 497 -4.91 6.70 -10.15
C GLY A 497 -5.67 5.48 -9.64
N PHE A 498 -5.16 4.89 -8.56
CA PHE A 498 -5.69 3.65 -8.01
C PHE A 498 -6.08 3.79 -6.54
N ARG A 499 -7.24 3.23 -6.18
CA ARG A 499 -7.67 3.04 -4.78
C ARG A 499 -6.93 1.86 -4.13
N PHE A 500 -6.89 1.83 -2.80
CA PHE A 500 -6.19 0.78 -2.05
C PHE A 500 -6.82 -0.62 -2.22
N THR A 501 -8.14 -0.74 -2.04
CA THR A 501 -8.86 -1.99 -2.32
C THR A 501 -10.17 -1.78 -3.07
N SER A 502 -10.79 -2.87 -3.54
CA SER A 502 -12.12 -2.83 -4.18
C SER A 502 -13.29 -2.40 -3.28
N TRP A 503 -13.08 -2.19 -1.96
CA TRP A 503 -14.07 -1.57 -1.05
C TRP A 503 -13.73 -0.13 -0.65
N GLY A 504 -12.51 0.35 -0.94
CA GLY A 504 -12.06 1.68 -0.54
C GLY A 504 -12.52 2.80 -1.48
N ASN A 505 -12.46 4.04 -1.01
CA ASN A 505 -12.81 5.24 -1.77
C ASN A 505 -11.59 6.19 -1.89
N GLY A 506 -11.49 6.87 -3.03
CA GLY A 506 -10.40 7.78 -3.33
C GLY A 506 -9.09 7.12 -3.77
N ILE A 507 -8.21 7.91 -4.38
CA ILE A 507 -6.89 7.46 -4.83
C ILE A 507 -5.92 7.44 -3.65
N GLN A 508 -5.07 6.41 -3.58
CA GLN A 508 -3.87 6.41 -2.76
C GLN A 508 -2.64 6.53 -3.66
N TRP A 509 -1.83 7.55 -3.41
CA TRP A 509 -0.84 7.96 -4.41
C TRP A 509 0.42 7.10 -4.47
N GLU A 510 0.80 6.44 -3.37
CA GLU A 510 1.90 5.48 -3.39
C GLU A 510 1.57 4.25 -4.25
N ASN A 511 0.34 3.75 -4.10
CA ASN A 511 -0.14 2.61 -4.86
C ASN A 511 -0.36 2.99 -6.32
N THR A 512 -0.78 4.22 -6.61
CA THR A 512 -0.79 4.76 -7.97
C THR A 512 0.61 4.76 -8.60
N ALA A 513 1.63 5.23 -7.89
CA ALA A 513 3.00 5.24 -8.41
C ALA A 513 3.57 3.83 -8.62
N SER A 514 3.35 2.90 -7.68
CA SER A 514 3.75 1.49 -7.86
C SER A 514 2.96 0.78 -8.98
N ALA A 515 1.67 1.09 -9.14
CA ALA A 515 0.82 0.54 -10.18
C ALA A 515 1.32 0.95 -11.57
N VAL A 516 1.68 2.21 -11.77
CA VAL A 516 2.27 2.65 -13.06
C VAL A 516 3.56 1.88 -13.38
N MET A 517 4.47 1.72 -12.40
CA MET A 517 5.67 0.91 -12.60
C MET A 517 5.33 -0.55 -12.95
N ALA A 518 4.33 -1.13 -12.29
CA ALA A 518 3.87 -2.49 -12.55
C ALA A 518 3.24 -2.65 -13.94
N LEU A 519 2.41 -1.70 -14.38
CA LEU A 519 1.77 -1.71 -15.70
C LEU A 519 2.81 -1.58 -16.82
N LEU A 520 3.84 -0.75 -16.64
CA LEU A 520 4.98 -0.66 -17.55
C LEU A 520 5.79 -1.97 -17.59
N GLN A 521 6.02 -2.61 -16.44
CA GLN A 521 6.66 -3.93 -16.35
C GLN A 521 5.82 -5.02 -17.03
N PHE A 522 4.49 -4.95 -16.89
CA PHE A 522 3.54 -5.85 -17.55
C PHE A 522 3.59 -5.70 -19.08
N LYS A 523 3.54 -4.47 -19.61
CA LYS A 523 3.76 -4.19 -21.03
C LYS A 523 5.07 -4.79 -21.55
N LYS A 524 6.15 -4.67 -20.77
CA LYS A 524 7.47 -5.19 -21.14
C LYS A 524 7.50 -6.72 -21.21
N LYS A 525 7.07 -7.38 -20.13
CA LYS A 525 7.21 -8.84 -19.95
C LYS A 525 6.15 -9.65 -20.70
N PHE A 526 4.96 -9.08 -20.88
CA PHE A 526 3.79 -9.79 -21.39
C PHE A 526 3.15 -9.01 -22.55
N SER A 527 3.97 -8.50 -23.48
CA SER A 527 3.54 -7.61 -24.57
C SER A 527 2.31 -8.09 -25.35
N SER A 528 2.23 -9.40 -25.68
CA SER A 528 1.06 -9.98 -26.34
C SER A 528 -0.22 -9.85 -25.50
N ALA A 529 -0.12 -10.08 -24.20
CA ALA A 529 -1.26 -9.96 -23.28
C ALA A 529 -1.62 -8.50 -23.00
N ALA A 530 -0.62 -7.60 -22.98
CA ALA A 530 -0.80 -6.17 -22.78
C ALA A 530 -1.48 -5.48 -23.97
N ASN A 531 -1.24 -5.94 -25.20
CA ASN A 531 -1.93 -5.46 -26.40
C ASN A 531 -3.46 -5.74 -26.37
N ASP A 532 -3.89 -6.72 -25.59
CA ASP A 532 -5.31 -7.07 -25.40
C ASP A 532 -5.98 -6.29 -24.23
N VAL A 533 -5.24 -5.38 -23.57
CA VAL A 533 -5.76 -4.56 -22.48
C VAL A 533 -6.09 -3.16 -23.01
N SER A 534 -7.39 -2.90 -23.16
CA SER A 534 -7.88 -1.58 -23.60
C SER A 534 -7.44 -0.46 -22.65
N GLU A 535 -7.18 0.72 -23.21
CA GLU A 535 -6.81 1.96 -22.49
C GLU A 535 -5.56 1.89 -21.61
N LEU A 536 -4.77 0.82 -21.65
CA LEU A 536 -3.59 0.62 -20.81
C LEU A 536 -2.62 1.82 -20.85
N ASP A 537 -2.32 2.32 -22.05
CA ASP A 537 -1.36 3.42 -22.26
C ASP A 537 -1.89 4.79 -21.82
N ASP A 538 -3.20 5.02 -22.01
CA ASP A 538 -3.87 6.24 -21.55
C ASP A 538 -3.92 6.28 -20.02
N LYS A 539 -4.28 5.17 -19.36
CA LYS A 539 -4.31 5.08 -17.90
C LYS A 539 -2.93 5.21 -17.27
N ILE A 540 -1.90 4.60 -17.88
CA ILE A 540 -0.49 4.81 -17.49
C ILE A 540 -0.12 6.30 -17.58
N GLU A 541 -0.45 7.00 -18.67
CA GLU A 541 -0.08 8.41 -18.81
C GLU A 541 -0.86 9.33 -17.87
N ARG A 542 -2.18 9.16 -17.73
CA ARG A 542 -3.00 9.98 -16.81
C ARG A 542 -2.52 9.88 -15.37
N ALA A 543 -2.12 8.69 -14.92
CA ALA A 543 -1.53 8.50 -13.60
C ALA A 543 -0.15 9.18 -13.48
N ARG A 544 0.73 9.09 -14.49
CA ARG A 544 2.01 9.82 -14.50
C ARG A 544 1.84 11.34 -14.48
N VAL A 545 0.89 11.87 -15.25
CA VAL A 545 0.55 13.31 -15.26
C VAL A 545 0.04 13.74 -13.88
N SER A 546 -0.85 12.95 -13.26
CA SER A 546 -1.38 13.24 -11.92
C SER A 546 -0.28 13.28 -10.86
N LEU A 547 0.64 12.31 -10.86
CA LEU A 547 1.77 12.28 -9.92
C LEU A 547 2.77 13.43 -10.14
N ARG A 548 3.04 13.82 -11.39
CA ARG A 548 3.88 15.00 -11.71
C ARG A 548 3.21 16.31 -11.30
N HIS A 549 1.89 16.41 -11.49
CA HIS A 549 1.11 17.56 -11.01
C HIS A 549 1.27 17.68 -9.49
N LEU A 550 1.04 16.61 -8.73
CA LEU A 550 1.16 16.62 -7.28
C LEU A 550 2.55 17.05 -6.79
N LEU A 551 3.63 16.50 -7.36
CA LEU A 551 4.99 16.95 -7.03
C LEU A 551 5.18 18.46 -7.22
N SER A 552 4.55 19.04 -8.24
CA SER A 552 4.74 20.43 -8.63
C SER A 552 3.90 21.37 -7.77
N THR A 553 2.65 20.99 -7.49
CA THR A 553 1.71 21.70 -6.63
C THR A 553 2.15 21.67 -5.16
N TYR A 554 2.48 20.49 -4.63
CA TYR A 554 2.73 20.28 -3.19
C TYR A 554 4.21 20.27 -2.79
N GLY A 555 5.13 20.18 -3.75
CA GLY A 555 6.55 19.93 -3.47
C GLY A 555 6.85 18.52 -2.93
N CYS A 556 5.86 17.63 -2.98
CA CYS A 556 5.92 16.21 -2.61
C CYS A 556 4.68 15.50 -3.21
N VAL A 557 4.43 14.24 -2.84
CA VAL A 557 3.15 13.59 -3.13
C VAL A 557 2.42 13.32 -1.80
N PRO A 558 1.17 13.80 -1.63
CA PRO A 558 0.40 13.52 -0.43
C PRO A 558 -0.06 12.06 -0.41
N ALA A 559 -0.45 11.52 0.76
CA ALA A 559 -1.03 10.17 0.82
C ALA A 559 -2.37 10.09 0.07
N SER A 560 -3.20 11.14 0.22
CA SER A 560 -4.46 11.37 -0.50
C SER A 560 -4.60 12.84 -0.91
N VAL A 561 -5.36 13.12 -1.97
CA VAL A 561 -5.80 14.49 -2.35
C VAL A 561 -7.21 14.78 -1.83
N LEU A 562 -8.02 13.73 -1.67
CA LEU A 562 -9.22 13.81 -0.88
C LEU A 562 -8.84 14.08 0.57
N GLY A 563 -9.69 14.81 1.28
CA GLY A 563 -9.56 14.93 2.71
C GLY A 563 -9.83 16.33 3.22
N GLY A 564 -9.52 16.50 4.50
CA GLY A 564 -9.57 17.78 5.17
C GLY A 564 -10.58 17.87 6.30
N ASN A 565 -11.72 17.20 6.12
CA ASN A 565 -12.85 17.35 7.01
C ASN A 565 -12.79 16.32 8.14
N ILE A 566 -12.39 16.76 9.33
CA ILE A 566 -12.24 15.88 10.49
C ILE A 566 -13.57 15.25 10.91
N ASN A 567 -14.69 15.94 10.69
CA ASN A 567 -16.02 15.41 10.99
C ASN A 567 -16.51 14.39 9.96
N ALA A 568 -16.08 14.49 8.70
CA ALA A 568 -16.29 13.42 7.72
C ALA A 568 -15.44 12.19 8.05
N TRP A 569 -14.18 12.39 8.45
CA TRP A 569 -13.31 11.30 8.93
C TRP A 569 -13.90 10.56 10.13
N ILE A 570 -14.27 11.27 11.20
CA ILE A 570 -14.86 10.68 12.43
C ILE A 570 -16.16 9.90 12.12
N LYS A 571 -16.93 10.34 11.13
CA LYS A 571 -18.18 9.68 10.69
C LYS A 571 -17.97 8.59 9.63
N ASN A 572 -16.77 8.44 9.10
CA ASN A 572 -16.45 7.63 7.91
C ASN A 572 -17.36 7.98 6.71
N ASP A 573 -17.60 9.28 6.50
CA ASP A 573 -18.42 9.83 5.41
C ASP A 573 -17.54 10.21 4.20
N HIS A 574 -17.41 9.28 3.27
CA HIS A 574 -16.69 9.48 2.01
C HIS A 574 -17.51 10.20 0.94
N SER A 575 -18.79 10.46 1.21
CA SER A 575 -19.72 11.16 0.29
C SER A 575 -19.73 12.68 0.47
N ALA A 576 -19.15 13.17 1.58
CA ALA A 576 -19.04 14.59 1.88
C ALA A 576 -18.24 15.36 0.81
N ASP A 577 -18.63 16.61 0.53
CA ASP A 577 -17.94 17.50 -0.42
C ASP A 577 -16.44 17.68 -0.14
N TYR A 578 -16.06 17.58 1.13
CA TYR A 578 -14.70 17.39 1.59
C TYR A 578 -14.76 16.15 2.49
N PRO A 579 -14.29 14.96 2.04
CA PRO A 579 -14.26 13.77 2.86
C PRO A 579 -13.12 13.85 3.89
N GLY A 580 -12.93 12.82 4.70
CA GLY A 580 -11.82 12.74 5.66
C GLY A 580 -10.45 12.54 5.01
N GLY A 581 -10.41 11.66 4.02
CA GLY A 581 -9.25 11.26 3.22
C GLY A 581 -9.67 10.18 2.21
N SER A 582 -8.71 9.49 1.59
CA SER A 582 -8.98 8.24 0.86
C SER A 582 -9.00 7.09 1.86
N ASP A 583 -9.99 6.21 1.83
CA ASP A 583 -10.09 5.08 2.74
C ASP A 583 -9.75 3.73 2.08
N THR A 584 -9.34 2.78 2.92
CA THR A 584 -8.88 1.47 2.44
C THR A 584 -10.01 0.48 2.17
N GLY A 585 -11.24 0.76 2.60
CA GLY A 585 -12.33 -0.21 2.67
C GLY A 585 -12.16 -1.26 3.79
N ILE A 586 -11.04 -1.23 4.52
CA ILE A 586 -10.68 -2.21 5.58
C ILE A 586 -10.24 -1.52 6.88
N GLY A 587 -10.84 -0.37 7.20
CA GLY A 587 -10.73 0.28 8.51
C GLY A 587 -9.62 1.33 8.67
N TRP A 588 -8.99 1.78 7.59
CA TRP A 588 -7.95 2.82 7.63
C TRP A 588 -8.24 3.96 6.65
N THR A 589 -7.78 5.17 6.96
CA THR A 589 -7.92 6.35 6.10
C THR A 589 -6.58 7.05 5.92
N TYR A 590 -6.18 7.25 4.67
CA TYR A 590 -5.06 8.08 4.27
C TYR A 590 -5.52 9.53 4.17
N LEU A 591 -5.07 10.35 5.12
CA LEU A 591 -5.39 11.77 5.20
C LEU A 591 -4.52 12.58 4.22
N ARG A 592 -4.91 13.84 3.98
CA ARG A 592 -4.25 14.78 3.07
C ARG A 592 -2.96 15.36 3.67
N TYR A 593 -2.00 14.48 3.95
CA TYR A 593 -0.67 14.84 4.50
C TYR A 593 0.45 14.58 3.48
N PRO A 594 1.55 15.36 3.54
CA PRO A 594 2.78 15.01 2.84
C PRO A 594 3.22 13.61 3.27
N HIS A 595 3.55 12.69 2.35
CA HIS A 595 3.79 11.28 2.69
C HIS A 595 5.12 10.76 2.16
N VAL A 596 5.89 10.09 3.02
CA VAL A 596 7.22 9.54 2.68
C VAL A 596 7.09 8.45 1.61
N ALA A 597 6.27 7.41 1.81
CA ALA A 597 6.16 6.33 0.85
C ALA A 597 5.61 6.79 -0.50
N ALA A 598 4.57 7.64 -0.52
CA ALA A 598 4.01 8.15 -1.79
C ALA A 598 5.02 8.98 -2.59
N THR A 599 5.79 9.83 -1.91
CA THR A 599 6.82 10.65 -2.55
C THR A 599 8.01 9.80 -3.01
N ALA A 600 8.42 8.80 -2.23
CA ALA A 600 9.51 7.88 -2.58
C ALA A 600 9.14 6.96 -3.76
N TRP A 601 7.94 6.37 -3.76
CA TRP A 601 7.42 5.58 -4.89
C TRP A 601 7.31 6.41 -6.18
N THR A 602 6.88 7.67 -6.08
CA THR A 602 6.85 8.58 -7.24
C THR A 602 8.27 8.86 -7.76
N GLY A 603 9.24 9.04 -6.86
CA GLY A 603 10.65 9.10 -7.21
C GLY A 603 11.17 7.83 -7.91
N MET A 604 10.75 6.65 -7.45
CA MET A 604 11.06 5.37 -8.12
C MET A 604 10.47 5.28 -9.51
N LEU A 605 9.21 5.69 -9.69
CA LEU A 605 8.54 5.74 -10.99
C LEU A 605 9.30 6.65 -11.96
N LEU A 606 9.65 7.86 -11.53
CA LEU A 606 10.43 8.80 -12.35
C LEU A 606 11.82 8.25 -12.70
N LEU A 607 12.47 7.53 -11.77
CA LEU A 607 13.71 6.81 -12.05
C LEU A 607 13.52 5.67 -13.06
N TYR A 608 12.40 4.94 -12.97
CA TYR A 608 12.01 3.81 -13.82
C TYR A 608 11.66 4.25 -15.24
N GLN A 609 10.65 5.10 -15.41
CA GLN A 609 10.30 5.74 -16.67
C GLN A 609 9.47 7.00 -16.42
N MET A 610 9.93 8.17 -16.87
CA MET A 610 9.21 9.44 -16.65
C MET A 610 8.00 9.62 -17.58
N ASP A 611 8.16 9.25 -18.84
CA ASP A 611 7.24 9.50 -19.96
C ASP A 611 7.35 8.36 -20.98
N ASN A 612 6.56 8.38 -22.06
CA ASN A 612 6.57 7.31 -23.07
C ASN A 612 7.87 7.23 -23.89
N ASP A 613 8.59 8.35 -24.06
CA ASP A 613 9.81 8.41 -24.88
C ASP A 613 11.07 8.02 -24.10
N SER A 614 11.02 8.10 -22.76
CA SER A 614 12.07 7.68 -21.85
C SER A 614 12.33 6.18 -21.91
N ALA A 615 13.60 5.80 -22.01
CA ALA A 615 14.01 4.41 -21.80
C ALA A 615 13.73 3.94 -20.37
N MET A 616 13.17 2.74 -20.24
CA MET A 616 12.81 2.13 -18.96
C MET A 616 14.02 1.54 -18.24
N ASN A 617 14.25 1.99 -17.01
CA ASN A 617 15.31 1.54 -16.13
C ASN A 617 14.79 0.51 -15.11
N GLU A 618 14.92 -0.78 -15.43
CA GLU A 618 14.50 -1.86 -14.51
C GLU A 618 15.17 -1.82 -13.15
N GLN A 619 16.38 -1.25 -13.04
CA GLN A 619 17.08 -1.12 -11.77
C GLN A 619 16.45 -0.10 -10.83
N ALA A 620 15.47 0.70 -11.28
CA ALA A 620 14.64 1.53 -10.42
C ALA A 620 13.54 0.75 -9.68
N ASN A 621 13.15 -0.44 -10.15
CA ASN A 621 12.19 -1.30 -9.44
C ASN A 621 12.78 -1.68 -8.05
N PRO A 622 12.08 -1.41 -6.93
CA PRO A 622 12.55 -1.83 -5.61
C PRO A 622 12.56 -3.36 -5.45
N PHE A 623 11.64 -4.08 -6.10
CA PHE A 623 11.55 -5.54 -6.03
C PHE A 623 12.57 -6.29 -6.91
N ALA A 624 13.23 -5.61 -7.84
CA ALA A 624 14.19 -6.26 -8.73
C ALA A 624 15.51 -6.56 -8.01
N THR A 625 16.14 -7.70 -8.32
CA THR A 625 17.50 -8.02 -7.87
C THR A 625 18.47 -6.89 -8.28
N PRO A 626 19.29 -6.38 -7.34
CA PRO A 626 20.30 -5.36 -7.67
C PRO A 626 21.25 -5.84 -8.78
N ALA A 627 21.59 -4.97 -9.74
CA ALA A 627 22.48 -5.30 -10.86
C ALA A 627 23.88 -5.78 -10.44
N LYS A 628 24.35 -5.34 -9.27
CA LYS A 628 25.56 -5.86 -8.63
C LYS A 628 25.14 -6.94 -7.63
N PRO A 629 25.79 -8.12 -7.61
CA PRO A 629 25.53 -9.11 -6.56
C PRO A 629 25.85 -8.51 -5.19
N GLN A 630 25.13 -8.93 -4.16
CA GLN A 630 25.45 -8.51 -2.80
C GLN A 630 26.86 -9.01 -2.41
N PRO A 631 27.65 -8.19 -1.70
CA PRO A 631 28.90 -8.65 -1.09
C PRO A 631 28.59 -9.82 -0.13
N LYS A 632 29.42 -10.87 -0.16
CA LYS A 632 29.28 -11.98 0.78
C LYS A 632 29.39 -11.43 2.22
N PRO A 633 28.52 -11.85 3.16
CA PRO A 633 28.62 -11.48 4.56
C PRO A 633 30.02 -11.73 5.12
N SER A 634 30.58 -10.78 5.87
CA SER A 634 31.88 -10.97 6.50
C SER A 634 31.79 -12.07 7.56
N SER A 635 32.68 -13.05 7.50
CA SER A 635 32.69 -14.21 8.39
C SER A 635 33.06 -13.87 9.84
N ASP A 636 33.69 -12.71 10.07
CA ASP A 636 34.09 -12.25 11.40
C ASP A 636 33.00 -11.50 12.16
N GLY A 637 31.94 -11.04 11.48
CA GLY A 637 30.87 -10.23 12.05
C GLY A 637 31.33 -8.90 12.67
N SER A 638 32.57 -8.46 12.42
CA SER A 638 33.23 -7.40 13.21
C SER A 638 32.64 -6.00 13.03
N CYS A 639 31.84 -5.82 11.98
CA CYS A 639 31.15 -4.59 11.65
C CYS A 639 29.67 -4.53 12.10
N LEU A 640 29.20 -5.52 12.85
CA LEU A 640 27.93 -5.45 13.58
C LEU A 640 28.22 -5.33 15.08
N PRO A 641 27.25 -4.89 15.92
CA PRO A 641 27.42 -4.94 17.37
C PRO A 641 27.81 -6.37 17.79
N PRO A 642 28.78 -6.53 18.71
CA PRO A 642 29.08 -7.86 19.24
C PRO A 642 27.79 -8.45 19.84
N PRO A 643 27.61 -9.79 19.80
CA PRO A 643 26.48 -10.41 20.49
C PRO A 643 26.47 -9.90 21.92
N GLY A 644 25.36 -9.30 22.36
CA GLY A 644 25.23 -8.81 23.72
C GLY A 644 25.60 -9.96 24.66
N GLU A 645 26.60 -9.74 25.51
CA GLU A 645 26.83 -10.68 26.60
C GLU A 645 25.53 -10.67 27.41
N ASP A 646 24.85 -11.83 27.47
CA ASP A 646 23.86 -12.07 28.50
C ASP A 646 24.63 -11.95 29.82
N SER A 647 24.62 -10.73 30.38
CA SER A 647 25.02 -10.46 31.75
C SER A 647 24.00 -11.19 32.59
N GLY A 648 24.26 -12.49 32.81
CA GLY A 648 23.38 -13.38 33.53
C GLY A 648 23.06 -12.70 34.84
N GLU A 649 21.79 -12.28 35.00
CA GLU A 649 21.35 -11.67 36.23
C GLU A 649 21.63 -12.68 37.32
N ASP A 650 22.57 -12.29 38.19
CA ASP A 650 23.04 -13.09 39.29
C ASP A 650 21.80 -13.49 40.08
N SER A 651 21.48 -14.78 40.10
CA SER A 651 20.37 -15.33 40.87
C SER A 651 20.77 -15.36 42.35
N GLY A 652 21.14 -14.19 42.88
CA GLY A 652 21.52 -13.93 44.25
C GLY A 652 20.30 -14.10 45.13
N GLY A 653 20.23 -15.24 45.82
CA GLY A 653 19.09 -15.61 46.65
C GLY A 653 18.81 -14.62 47.78
N GLY A 654 17.81 -13.76 47.58
CA GLY A 654 17.19 -12.94 48.62
C GLY A 654 15.97 -13.63 49.23
N GLY A 655 16.18 -14.65 50.07
CA GLY A 655 15.08 -15.25 50.82
C GLY A 655 14.63 -14.36 51.99
N GLY A 656 13.36 -13.96 52.06
CA GLY A 656 12.90 -13.15 53.20
C GLY A 656 11.52 -12.48 53.13
N GLY A 657 10.44 -13.28 53.12
CA GLY A 657 9.21 -12.94 53.86
C GLY A 657 8.17 -11.96 53.28
N GLY A 658 6.90 -12.39 53.33
CA GLY A 658 5.83 -11.50 53.82
C GLY A 658 4.78 -10.95 52.84
N GLY A 659 3.84 -11.80 52.42
CA GLY A 659 2.40 -11.53 52.46
C GLY A 659 1.76 -10.43 51.58
N GLY A 660 0.59 -10.73 51.02
CA GLY A 660 -0.33 -9.75 50.43
C GLY A 660 -0.66 -10.06 48.97
N GLY A 661 -1.85 -10.65 48.73
CA GLY A 661 -2.34 -10.89 47.37
C GLY A 661 -3.02 -9.66 46.75
N GLY A 662 -3.13 -9.63 45.42
CA GLY A 662 -3.92 -8.61 44.74
C GLY A 662 -3.76 -8.56 43.23
N GLY A 663 -4.78 -9.04 42.51
CA GLY A 663 -5.23 -8.45 41.25
C GLY A 663 -4.32 -8.49 40.02
N TRP A 664 -4.49 -9.50 39.18
CA TRP A 664 -4.27 -9.35 37.74
C TRP A 664 -5.24 -8.30 37.18
N ARG A 665 -4.75 -7.29 36.45
CA ARG A 665 -5.57 -6.50 35.52
C ARG A 665 -4.78 -6.27 34.23
N ARG A 666 -5.33 -6.78 33.13
CA ARG A 666 -4.98 -6.37 31.76
C ARG A 666 -5.37 -4.91 31.55
N TRP A 667 -4.65 -4.25 30.66
CA TRP A 667 -5.21 -3.27 29.72
C TRP A 667 -5.49 -4.00 28.41
#